data_AF-A0A1Y4IY71-F1
#
_entry.id   AF-A0A1Y4IY71-F1
#
_cell.length_a   1.000
_cell.length_b   1.000
_cell.length_c   1.000
_cell.angle_alpha   90.00
_cell.angle_beta   90.00
_cell.angle_gamma   90.00
#
_symmetry.space_group_name_H-M   'P 1'
#
loop_
_entity.id
_entity.type
_entity.pdbx_description
1 polymer ?
#
loop_
_entity_poly.entity_id
_entity_poly.type
_entity_poly.pdbx_seq_one_letter_code
_entity_poly.pdbx_strand_id
1 'polypeptide(L)'
;MKTKLKIYITLASILCWVNFSCTEDVIVKETSSLRSSSLLSAEVVTIKLEQAGTLAEKIGDKKSTVESLVLSGPFNAVDVRCLREMSYLKYLDMEDVDIVDSEETYVVNYYSYDMAVKTEKNVIGDYMFWVMPSLVSVVLPKNTEKIGNCVFRRYEYNETHLETVVIPNTVKTIGNEAFRACVNLKNITLPKELESMGRWVFRDCRSLEQLFIPNTLRKIEEGCFIDCLKLKSITIPANMVMSTGGQFNGCSNLANINIDGQYNSIANSFFQGCGLMSFIIPEGVKSIGDNAFQNTKIISVSIPNTVVSIGNKAFDNTLLTSIVIPNSVTDLGSSALSNCSVLSSVILSSSLSTLKDNLFANDGSLRGIIIPSSVTSIDYDVFLNTGLETLVLPSSVRKVVRMAGWNKLPNLTSLFWDASCDCGNDGIFFSDNCLVYISNNAAIPPSWKNVIVKGTAESISLVEGVAYNCPKDFYAKKITFKKNFSMKTGNGEAAGWETIVLPFAATTIKNSSGDILAPFDSDVAGVKNFWLRELTTGGFKDVKTIEANKPYIIAMPNNSNYDSKYNITGDITFEAQNITVKATPNELKSISGPSFSMSPVYQNLPRANQIYVINEEQEFEGAKPGSVFVRNLRDLKPFEAYITPNGVAPSSLRMIRIDGPVRTKSASDNSLKNKM
;
A
#
# COMPACT_ATOMS: atom_id res chain seq x y z
N MET A 1 -4.12 -53.17 35.14
CA MET A 1 -3.61 -53.64 33.84
C MET A 1 -4.03 -52.66 32.75
N LYS A 2 -3.04 -51.94 32.19
CA LYS A 2 -2.92 -51.45 30.80
C LYS A 2 -4.09 -50.76 30.05
N THR A 3 -3.92 -49.45 29.83
CA THR A 3 -3.78 -48.74 28.52
C THR A 3 -5.00 -48.60 27.58
N LYS A 4 -5.46 -47.35 27.31
CA LYS A 4 -5.13 -46.58 26.08
C LYS A 4 -5.80 -45.20 25.99
N LEU A 5 -4.97 -44.27 25.54
CA LEU A 5 -5.12 -42.85 25.20
C LEU A 5 -5.33 -42.69 23.67
N LYS A 6 -6.18 -41.75 23.21
CA LYS A 6 -6.17 -40.93 21.96
C LYS A 6 -7.55 -40.26 21.78
N ILE A 7 -7.80 -38.94 21.88
CA ILE A 7 -7.34 -37.72 21.16
C ILE A 7 -7.97 -37.49 19.77
N TYR A 8 -8.97 -36.57 19.75
CA TYR A 8 -9.16 -35.34 18.91
C TYR A 8 -9.94 -35.30 17.57
N ILE A 9 -10.76 -34.23 17.49
CA ILE A 9 -11.16 -33.34 16.34
C ILE A 9 -12.31 -33.80 15.43
N THR A 10 -13.46 -33.12 15.50
CA THR A 10 -14.01 -32.19 14.46
C THR A 10 -15.40 -31.70 14.87
N LEU A 11 -15.61 -30.37 14.95
CA LEU A 11 -16.84 -29.64 14.55
C LEU A 11 -16.73 -28.18 15.02
N ALA A 12 -15.89 -27.39 14.37
CA ALA A 12 -15.86 -25.92 14.51
C ALA A 12 -15.65 -25.21 13.16
N SER A 13 -16.06 -25.85 12.05
CA SER A 13 -15.80 -25.35 10.68
C SER A 13 -17.05 -25.05 9.86
N ILE A 14 -18.26 -25.13 10.42
CA ILE A 14 -19.48 -24.76 9.70
C ILE A 14 -20.40 -24.02 10.67
N LEU A 15 -20.33 -22.69 10.66
CA LEU A 15 -21.42 -21.75 10.90
C LEU A 15 -20.85 -20.34 10.74
N CYS A 16 -20.51 -20.01 9.49
CA CYS A 16 -20.60 -18.65 9.02
C CYS A 16 -21.99 -18.54 8.38
N TRP A 17 -22.69 -17.45 8.65
CA TRP A 17 -24.02 -17.05 8.16
C TRP A 17 -25.22 -17.45 9.05
N VAL A 18 -26.06 -16.44 9.25
CA VAL A 18 -27.34 -16.38 9.98
C VAL A 18 -27.22 -15.94 11.44
N ASN A 19 -27.68 -14.70 11.67
CA ASN A 19 -28.24 -14.16 12.90
C ASN A 19 -28.72 -15.24 13.87
N PHE A 20 -27.92 -15.57 14.89
CA PHE A 20 -28.41 -16.23 16.08
C PHE A 20 -27.74 -15.60 17.29
N SER A 21 -28.57 -14.98 18.12
CA SER A 21 -28.32 -14.70 19.53
C SER A 21 -27.76 -15.97 20.19
N CYS A 22 -26.47 -15.98 20.54
CA CYS A 22 -25.93 -17.00 21.42
C CYS A 22 -26.66 -16.90 22.76
N THR A 23 -27.52 -17.88 23.04
CA THR A 23 -28.33 -17.97 24.26
C THR A 23 -27.49 -18.41 25.46
N GLU A 24 -27.97 -18.01 26.64
CA GLU A 24 -27.31 -18.00 27.95
C GLU A 24 -26.73 -19.34 28.47
N ASP A 25 -27.10 -20.47 27.87
CA ASP A 25 -26.77 -21.82 28.36
C ASP A 25 -25.33 -22.28 28.10
N VAL A 26 -24.62 -21.67 27.15
CA VAL A 26 -23.22 -22.04 26.84
C VAL A 26 -22.25 -21.50 27.90
N ILE A 27 -22.56 -20.35 28.50
CA ILE A 27 -21.68 -19.61 29.42
C ILE A 27 -21.64 -20.24 30.82
N VAL A 28 -22.76 -20.76 31.32
CA VAL A 28 -22.83 -21.41 32.65
C VAL A 28 -22.06 -22.75 32.67
N LYS A 29 -22.00 -23.44 31.52
CA LYS A 29 -21.17 -24.65 31.38
C LYS A 29 -19.68 -24.32 31.37
N GLU A 30 -19.26 -23.21 30.75
CA GLU A 30 -17.83 -22.84 30.68
C GLU A 30 -17.25 -22.41 32.04
N THR A 31 -17.99 -21.67 32.87
CA THR A 31 -17.53 -21.27 34.24
C THR A 31 -17.34 -22.48 35.15
N SER A 32 -18.22 -23.49 35.05
CA SER A 32 -18.04 -24.76 35.77
C SER A 32 -16.88 -25.60 35.22
N SER A 33 -16.55 -25.49 33.93
CA SER A 33 -15.44 -26.21 33.30
C SER A 33 -14.08 -25.59 33.65
N LEU A 34 -14.00 -24.26 33.78
CA LEU A 34 -12.82 -23.51 34.25
C LEU A 34 -12.44 -23.87 35.69
N ARG A 35 -13.43 -24.15 36.56
CA ARG A 35 -13.18 -24.71 37.90
C ARG A 35 -12.44 -26.07 37.85
N SER A 36 -12.63 -26.86 36.78
CA SER A 36 -12.11 -28.23 36.71
C SER A 36 -10.74 -28.37 36.03
N SER A 37 -10.37 -27.45 35.13
CA SER A 37 -9.12 -27.53 34.37
C SER A 37 -7.91 -26.89 35.05
N SER A 38 -8.11 -25.97 35.99
CA SER A 38 -7.05 -25.21 36.69
C SER A 38 -6.48 -25.89 37.95
N LEU A 39 -7.08 -27.00 38.40
CA LEU A 39 -6.75 -27.67 39.67
C LEU A 39 -5.96 -28.99 39.53
N LEU A 40 -5.49 -29.32 38.32
CA LEU A 40 -4.89 -30.62 38.01
C LEU A 40 -3.36 -30.63 38.16
N SER A 41 -2.80 -30.38 39.37
CA SER A 41 -1.51 -30.96 39.82
C SER A 41 -0.94 -30.42 41.15
N ALA A 42 -1.46 -29.36 41.74
CA ALA A 42 -0.91 -28.76 42.98
C ALA A 42 -1.78 -29.07 44.21
N GLU A 43 -1.15 -29.23 45.39
CA GLU A 43 -1.87 -29.29 46.67
C GLU A 43 -2.67 -27.98 46.86
N VAL A 44 -3.99 -28.09 46.96
CA VAL A 44 -4.88 -26.95 47.18
C VAL A 44 -4.92 -26.64 48.66
N VAL A 45 -4.46 -25.46 49.05
CA VAL A 45 -4.56 -24.98 50.43
C VAL A 45 -5.86 -24.21 50.59
N THR A 46 -6.70 -24.60 51.55
CA THR A 46 -7.95 -23.89 51.87
C THR A 46 -7.83 -23.22 53.23
N ILE A 47 -8.08 -21.91 53.29
CA ILE A 47 -8.03 -21.12 54.53
C ILE A 47 -9.34 -20.38 54.71
N LYS A 48 -9.93 -20.54 55.90
CA LYS A 48 -11.02 -19.69 56.40
C LYS A 48 -10.44 -18.71 57.40
N LEU A 49 -10.62 -17.42 57.13
CA LEU A 49 -10.29 -16.34 58.05
C LEU A 49 -11.50 -16.14 58.96
N GLU A 50 -11.30 -16.20 60.27
CA GLU A 50 -12.36 -15.82 61.24
C GLU A 50 -12.29 -14.32 61.58
N GLN A 51 -11.14 -13.69 61.31
CA GLN A 51 -10.86 -12.27 61.50
C GLN A 51 -9.97 -11.76 60.36
N ALA A 52 -10.25 -10.57 59.84
CA ALA A 52 -9.41 -9.94 58.82
C ALA A 52 -8.00 -9.64 59.37
N GLY A 53 -7.00 -9.76 58.51
CA GLY A 53 -5.58 -9.55 58.81
C GLY A 53 -4.85 -10.77 59.35
N THR A 54 -5.49 -11.94 59.40
CA THR A 54 -4.93 -13.18 59.97
C THR A 54 -4.36 -14.15 58.93
N LEU A 55 -4.36 -13.82 57.63
CA LEU A 55 -3.87 -14.72 56.58
C LEU A 55 -2.42 -15.16 56.82
N ALA A 56 -1.54 -14.25 57.23
CA ALA A 56 -0.13 -14.56 57.49
C ALA A 56 0.06 -15.62 58.59
N GLU A 57 -0.75 -15.56 59.65
CA GLU A 57 -0.74 -16.55 60.74
C GLU A 57 -1.28 -17.89 60.25
N LYS A 58 -2.37 -17.88 59.49
CA LYS A 58 -3.04 -19.11 59.01
C LYS A 58 -2.24 -19.86 57.95
N ILE A 59 -1.57 -19.16 57.05
CA ILE A 59 -0.78 -19.78 55.97
C ILE A 59 0.58 -20.30 56.47
N GLY A 60 1.16 -19.63 57.48
CA GLY A 60 2.46 -19.98 58.07
C GLY A 60 3.55 -20.22 57.02
N ASP A 61 4.33 -21.28 57.22
CA ASP A 61 5.48 -21.65 56.37
C ASP A 61 5.08 -22.00 54.92
N LYS A 62 3.80 -22.32 54.66
CA LYS A 62 3.33 -22.63 53.30
C LYS A 62 3.31 -21.39 52.38
N LYS A 63 3.43 -20.18 52.93
CA LYS A 63 3.42 -18.91 52.19
C LYS A 63 4.39 -18.86 51.01
N SER A 64 5.55 -19.48 51.15
CA SER A 64 6.62 -19.49 50.14
C SER A 64 6.55 -20.67 49.17
N THR A 65 5.57 -21.56 49.28
CA THR A 65 5.47 -22.80 48.48
C THR A 65 4.09 -23.05 47.87
N VAL A 66 3.04 -22.41 48.38
CA VAL A 66 1.67 -22.59 47.89
C VAL A 66 1.50 -22.12 46.45
N GLU A 67 1.02 -23.02 45.58
CA GLU A 67 0.67 -22.68 44.20
C GLU A 67 -0.84 -22.47 44.00
N SER A 68 -1.68 -23.06 44.86
CA SER A 68 -3.16 -22.98 44.79
C SER A 68 -3.76 -22.68 46.16
N LEU A 69 -4.52 -21.59 46.26
CA LEU A 69 -5.10 -21.10 47.51
C LEU A 69 -6.59 -20.78 47.33
N VAL A 70 -7.42 -21.31 48.24
CA VAL A 70 -8.84 -20.98 48.38
C VAL A 70 -9.02 -20.22 49.70
N LEU A 71 -9.57 -19.01 49.63
CA LEU A 71 -9.81 -18.13 50.76
C LEU A 71 -11.31 -17.93 51.01
N SER A 72 -11.67 -17.81 52.29
CA SER A 72 -13.01 -17.42 52.71
C SER A 72 -12.97 -16.61 54.00
N GLY A 73 -14.01 -15.79 54.24
CA GLY A 73 -14.14 -14.96 55.44
C GLY A 73 -13.61 -13.53 55.27
N PRO A 74 -13.61 -12.72 56.35
CA PRO A 74 -13.22 -11.30 56.31
C PRO A 74 -11.75 -11.12 55.90
N PHE A 75 -11.49 -10.15 55.02
CA PHE A 75 -10.18 -9.91 54.40
C PHE A 75 -9.88 -8.41 54.29
N ASN A 76 -8.66 -7.99 54.63
CA ASN A 76 -8.28 -6.57 54.60
C ASN A 76 -6.86 -6.32 54.05
N ALA A 77 -6.39 -5.07 54.15
CA ALA A 77 -5.09 -4.63 53.65
C ALA A 77 -3.90 -5.44 54.21
N VAL A 78 -3.98 -5.95 55.44
CA VAL A 78 -2.91 -6.77 56.03
C VAL A 78 -2.83 -8.13 55.33
N ASP A 79 -3.98 -8.73 54.99
CA ASP A 79 -4.03 -9.97 54.22
C ASP A 79 -3.54 -9.77 52.78
N VAL A 80 -3.86 -8.62 52.15
CA VAL A 80 -3.33 -8.26 50.82
C VAL A 80 -1.80 -8.23 50.83
N ARG A 81 -1.16 -7.66 51.86
CA ARG A 81 0.31 -7.67 51.99
C ARG A 81 0.83 -9.11 52.02
N CYS A 82 0.20 -9.98 52.81
CA CYS A 82 0.58 -11.38 52.88
C CYS A 82 0.46 -12.08 51.52
N LEU A 83 -0.66 -11.89 50.82
CA LEU A 83 -0.91 -12.46 49.50
C LEU A 83 0.15 -12.02 48.47
N ARG A 84 0.52 -10.74 48.47
CA ARG A 84 1.51 -10.16 47.55
C ARG A 84 2.92 -10.71 47.73
N GLU A 85 3.22 -11.29 48.89
CA GLU A 85 4.50 -11.93 49.18
C GLU A 85 4.55 -13.41 48.72
N MET A 86 3.41 -14.00 48.33
CA MET A 86 3.32 -15.40 47.88
C MET A 86 3.81 -15.57 46.43
N SER A 87 5.13 -15.61 46.26
CA SER A 87 5.78 -15.58 44.93
C SER A 87 5.45 -16.77 44.01
N TYR A 88 4.98 -17.90 44.55
CA TYR A 88 4.64 -19.11 43.80
C TYR A 88 3.13 -19.28 43.55
N LEU A 89 2.30 -18.39 44.08
CA LEU A 89 0.84 -18.52 43.96
C LEU A 89 0.40 -18.31 42.51
N LYS A 90 -0.17 -19.37 41.92
CA LYS A 90 -0.65 -19.41 40.53
C LYS A 90 -2.18 -19.36 40.47
N TYR A 91 -2.87 -20.01 41.40
CA TYR A 91 -4.31 -20.14 41.39
C TYR A 91 -4.89 -19.61 42.70
N LEU A 92 -5.75 -18.61 42.61
CA LEU A 92 -6.36 -17.97 43.77
C LEU A 92 -7.88 -17.96 43.63
N ASP A 93 -8.57 -18.59 44.57
CA ASP A 93 -10.02 -18.53 44.69
C ASP A 93 -10.40 -17.67 45.90
N MET A 94 -11.08 -16.55 45.65
CA MET A 94 -11.57 -15.63 46.68
C MET A 94 -13.10 -15.49 46.64
N GLU A 95 -13.84 -16.41 46.01
CA GLU A 95 -15.30 -16.26 45.81
C GLU A 95 -16.05 -15.95 47.12
N ASP A 96 -15.66 -16.61 48.21
CA ASP A 96 -16.25 -16.50 49.54
C ASP A 96 -15.48 -15.56 50.50
N VAL A 97 -14.62 -14.69 49.97
CA VAL A 97 -13.95 -13.63 50.73
C VAL A 97 -14.90 -12.43 50.92
N ASP A 98 -14.91 -11.87 52.12
CA ASP A 98 -15.60 -10.61 52.42
C ASP A 98 -14.56 -9.50 52.63
N ILE A 99 -14.33 -8.66 51.61
CA ILE A 99 -13.41 -7.52 51.74
C ILE A 99 -14.05 -6.49 52.66
N VAL A 100 -13.32 -6.07 53.71
CA VAL A 100 -13.76 -5.08 54.69
C VAL A 100 -12.87 -3.84 54.69
N ASP A 101 -13.44 -2.73 55.16
CA ASP A 101 -12.71 -1.48 55.35
C ASP A 101 -11.54 -1.65 56.33
N SER A 102 -10.46 -0.94 56.09
CA SER A 102 -9.27 -1.01 56.94
C SER A 102 -8.51 0.31 56.96
N GLU A 103 -8.06 0.71 58.15
CA GLU A 103 -7.13 1.84 58.31
C GLU A 103 -5.69 1.46 57.91
N GLU A 104 -5.35 0.17 57.98
CA GLU A 104 -4.09 -0.36 57.46
C GLU A 104 -4.02 -0.23 55.94
N THR A 105 -2.79 -0.13 55.43
CA THR A 105 -2.52 0.00 54.00
C THR A 105 -1.69 -1.16 53.48
N TYR A 106 -1.89 -1.51 52.21
CA TYR A 106 -0.95 -2.32 51.45
C TYR A 106 -0.12 -1.38 50.57
N VAL A 107 1.20 -1.43 50.76
CA VAL A 107 2.13 -0.47 50.14
C VAL A 107 2.48 -0.90 48.72
N VAL A 108 2.45 0.03 47.78
CA VAL A 108 2.92 -0.17 46.41
C VAL A 108 4.14 0.71 46.20
N ASN A 109 5.28 0.10 45.92
CA ASN A 109 6.53 0.82 45.67
C ASN A 109 6.65 1.13 44.18
N TYR A 110 6.57 2.41 43.81
CA TYR A 110 6.68 2.87 42.43
C TYR A 110 7.75 3.96 42.30
N TYR A 111 8.88 3.66 41.64
CA TYR A 111 9.98 4.62 41.42
C TYR A 111 10.24 5.53 42.63
N SER A 112 10.44 4.95 43.82
CA SER A 112 10.69 5.65 45.10
C SER A 112 9.54 6.46 45.72
N TYR A 113 8.30 6.29 45.25
CA TYR A 113 7.08 6.75 45.94
C TYR A 113 6.36 5.56 46.60
N ASP A 114 6.18 5.62 47.91
CA ASP A 114 5.28 4.73 48.64
C ASP A 114 3.83 5.20 48.47
N MET A 115 3.06 4.49 47.65
CA MET A 115 1.61 4.65 47.64
C MET A 115 0.98 3.73 48.69
N ALA A 116 0.25 4.33 49.62
CA ALA A 116 -0.44 3.63 50.70
C ALA A 116 -1.92 3.47 50.33
N VAL A 117 -2.33 2.25 49.97
CA VAL A 117 -3.70 1.94 49.53
C VAL A 117 -4.43 1.18 50.64
N LYS A 118 -5.65 1.62 51.00
CA LYS A 118 -6.52 0.95 51.97
C LYS A 118 -7.44 -0.04 51.28
N THR A 119 -7.96 -1.03 52.02
CA THR A 119 -9.10 -1.82 51.54
C THR A 119 -10.39 -1.06 51.84
N GLU A 120 -11.31 -1.11 50.88
CA GLU A 120 -12.67 -0.61 50.98
C GLU A 120 -13.62 -1.79 50.80
N LYS A 121 -14.73 -1.79 51.52
CA LYS A 121 -15.72 -2.88 51.46
C LYS A 121 -16.16 -3.14 50.01
N ASN A 122 -16.16 -4.42 49.61
CA ASN A 122 -16.55 -4.87 48.25
C ASN A 122 -15.68 -4.31 47.10
N VAL A 123 -14.49 -3.77 47.36
CA VAL A 123 -13.60 -3.21 46.32
C VAL A 123 -12.33 -4.04 46.17
N ILE A 124 -12.06 -4.48 44.94
CA ILE A 124 -10.70 -4.89 44.55
C ILE A 124 -9.91 -3.61 44.29
N GLY A 125 -9.22 -3.14 45.32
CA GLY A 125 -8.54 -1.84 45.31
C GLY A 125 -7.38 -1.73 44.33
N ASP A 126 -6.95 -0.50 44.10
CA ASP A 126 -5.88 -0.17 43.15
C ASP A 126 -4.61 -0.98 43.42
N TYR A 127 -4.01 -1.56 42.37
CA TYR A 127 -2.77 -2.34 42.43
C TYR A 127 -2.79 -3.62 43.29
N MET A 128 -3.96 -4.09 43.76
CA MET A 128 -4.07 -5.21 44.72
C MET A 128 -3.27 -6.46 44.32
N PHE A 129 -3.26 -6.82 43.02
CA PHE A 129 -2.57 -8.01 42.50
C PHE A 129 -1.35 -7.67 41.61
N TRP A 130 -0.94 -6.39 41.54
CA TRP A 130 0.04 -5.88 40.58
C TRP A 130 1.41 -6.59 40.65
N VAL A 131 1.86 -6.89 41.87
CA VAL A 131 3.18 -7.49 42.13
C VAL A 131 3.17 -9.02 42.20
N MET A 132 2.12 -9.69 41.72
CA MET A 132 2.00 -11.15 41.77
C MET A 132 2.41 -11.79 40.43
N PRO A 133 3.72 -12.03 40.17
CA PRO A 133 4.23 -12.49 38.86
C PRO A 133 3.68 -13.83 38.39
N SER A 134 3.42 -14.74 39.33
CA SER A 134 3.09 -16.13 39.04
C SER A 134 1.61 -16.37 38.89
N LEU A 135 0.76 -15.36 39.15
CA LEU A 135 -0.69 -15.53 39.14
C LEU A 135 -1.18 -15.86 37.72
N VAL A 136 -1.79 -17.04 37.57
CA VAL A 136 -2.35 -17.59 36.33
C VAL A 136 -3.86 -17.45 36.29
N SER A 137 -4.53 -17.66 37.43
CA SER A 137 -5.99 -17.62 37.54
C SER A 137 -6.43 -17.00 38.85
N VAL A 138 -7.48 -16.18 38.80
CA VAL A 138 -8.12 -15.62 39.98
C VAL A 138 -9.64 -15.62 39.87
N VAL A 139 -10.32 -16.05 40.95
CA VAL A 139 -11.75 -15.88 41.16
C VAL A 139 -11.95 -14.73 42.13
N LEU A 140 -12.58 -13.64 41.68
CA LEU A 140 -12.81 -12.47 42.53
C LEU A 140 -13.98 -12.71 43.50
N PRO A 141 -14.01 -12.03 44.66
CA PRO A 141 -15.09 -12.16 45.65
C PRO A 141 -16.47 -11.88 45.08
N LYS A 142 -17.45 -12.74 45.35
CA LYS A 142 -18.79 -12.68 44.73
C LYS A 142 -19.56 -11.38 44.95
N ASN A 143 -19.22 -10.64 46.00
CA ASN A 143 -19.84 -9.36 46.37
C ASN A 143 -19.07 -8.14 45.81
N THR A 144 -18.03 -8.33 44.97
CA THR A 144 -17.22 -7.22 44.46
C THR A 144 -18.05 -6.25 43.62
N GLU A 145 -18.03 -4.96 43.96
CA GLU A 145 -18.75 -3.89 43.26
C GLU A 145 -17.83 -3.08 42.33
N LYS A 146 -16.52 -3.02 42.63
CA LYS A 146 -15.54 -2.21 41.89
C LYS A 146 -14.19 -2.91 41.76
N ILE A 147 -13.59 -2.79 40.58
CA ILE A 147 -12.20 -3.12 40.30
C ILE A 147 -11.44 -1.80 40.11
N GLY A 148 -10.39 -1.59 40.89
CA GLY A 148 -9.56 -0.40 40.90
C GLY A 148 -8.63 -0.26 39.71
N ASN A 149 -7.74 0.73 39.77
CA ASN A 149 -6.73 1.00 38.75
C ASN A 149 -5.57 0.01 38.87
N CYS A 150 -4.96 -0.34 37.73
CA CYS A 150 -3.71 -1.10 37.65
C CYS A 150 -3.70 -2.44 38.42
N VAL A 151 -4.86 -3.06 38.68
CA VAL A 151 -5.02 -4.22 39.56
C VAL A 151 -4.14 -5.41 39.14
N PHE A 152 -4.14 -5.74 37.84
CA PHE A 152 -3.34 -6.80 37.23
C PHE A 152 -2.31 -6.24 36.24
N ARG A 153 -2.06 -4.93 36.24
CA ARG A 153 -1.19 -4.27 35.27
C ARG A 153 0.21 -4.89 35.27
N ARG A 154 0.91 -4.81 34.15
CA ARG A 154 2.37 -4.91 34.15
C ARG A 154 3.06 -3.92 33.24
N TYR A 155 4.35 -3.69 33.53
CA TYR A 155 5.21 -2.86 32.69
C TYR A 155 5.82 -3.69 31.58
N GLU A 156 6.13 -3.04 30.46
CA GLU A 156 6.54 -3.63 29.18
C GLU A 156 7.73 -4.61 29.25
N TYR A 157 8.50 -4.63 30.35
CA TYR A 157 9.65 -5.52 30.55
C TYR A 157 9.34 -6.79 31.36
N ASN A 158 8.16 -6.90 31.98
CA ASN A 158 7.74 -8.07 32.76
C ASN A 158 6.29 -8.40 32.45
N GLU A 159 6.00 -9.47 31.72
CA GLU A 159 4.63 -9.87 31.36
C GLU A 159 3.90 -10.63 32.50
N THR A 160 2.57 -10.56 32.58
CA THR A 160 1.81 -11.37 33.56
C THR A 160 1.64 -12.81 33.05
N HIS A 161 1.59 -13.79 33.95
CA HIS A 161 1.13 -15.16 33.61
C HIS A 161 -0.39 -15.31 33.62
N LEU A 162 -1.13 -14.24 33.87
CA LEU A 162 -2.58 -14.27 34.04
C LEU A 162 -3.26 -14.73 32.75
N GLU A 163 -3.90 -15.89 32.80
CA GLU A 163 -4.64 -16.49 31.69
C GLU A 163 -6.15 -16.31 31.82
N THR A 164 -6.68 -16.28 33.05
CA THR A 164 -8.12 -16.20 33.32
C THR A 164 -8.44 -15.39 34.58
N VAL A 165 -9.57 -14.68 34.54
CA VAL A 165 -10.13 -13.92 35.67
C VAL A 165 -11.63 -14.14 35.69
N VAL A 166 -12.17 -14.60 36.81
CA VAL A 166 -13.63 -14.68 37.02
C VAL A 166 -14.08 -13.42 37.75
N ILE A 167 -14.77 -12.54 37.01
CA ILE A 167 -15.35 -11.30 37.54
C ILE A 167 -16.83 -11.56 37.87
N PRO A 168 -17.30 -11.27 39.10
CA PRO A 168 -18.71 -11.42 39.45
C PRO A 168 -19.56 -10.35 38.77
N ASN A 169 -20.83 -10.68 38.50
CA ASN A 169 -21.78 -9.79 37.82
C ASN A 169 -22.15 -8.53 38.63
N THR A 170 -21.78 -8.48 39.92
CA THR A 170 -21.98 -7.32 40.81
C THR A 170 -21.05 -6.15 40.48
N VAL A 171 -19.97 -6.36 39.72
CA VAL A 171 -19.01 -5.30 39.38
C VAL A 171 -19.65 -4.27 38.46
N LYS A 172 -19.64 -3.01 38.90
CA LYS A 172 -20.17 -1.85 38.17
C LYS A 172 -19.11 -1.02 37.47
N THR A 173 -17.87 -1.02 37.97
CA THR A 173 -16.80 -0.17 37.45
C THR A 173 -15.46 -0.90 37.40
N ILE A 174 -14.72 -0.73 36.28
CA ILE A 174 -13.33 -1.19 36.12
C ILE A 174 -12.42 0.02 35.90
N GLY A 175 -11.40 0.17 36.74
CA GLY A 175 -10.46 1.29 36.72
C GLY A 175 -9.48 1.28 35.54
N ASN A 176 -8.70 2.35 35.44
CA ASN A 176 -7.69 2.54 34.40
C ASN A 176 -6.63 1.43 34.46
N GLU A 177 -6.22 0.94 33.29
CA GLU A 177 -5.12 -0.02 33.15
C GLU A 177 -5.29 -1.33 33.96
N ALA A 178 -6.52 -1.67 34.39
CA ALA A 178 -6.77 -2.78 35.31
C ALA A 178 -6.21 -4.12 34.83
N PHE A 179 -6.20 -4.38 33.51
CA PHE A 179 -5.66 -5.58 32.88
C PHE A 179 -4.55 -5.26 31.86
N ARG A 180 -3.91 -4.08 31.95
CA ARG A 180 -2.88 -3.70 30.98
C ARG A 180 -1.70 -4.69 31.00
N ALA A 181 -1.26 -5.11 29.83
CA ALA A 181 -0.17 -6.07 29.63
C ALA A 181 -0.44 -7.44 30.25
N CYS A 182 -1.72 -7.83 30.40
CA CYS A 182 -2.10 -9.21 30.64
C CYS A 182 -1.98 -10.04 29.35
N VAL A 183 -0.74 -10.24 28.87
CA VAL A 183 -0.45 -10.78 27.52
C VAL A 183 -0.96 -12.21 27.29
N ASN A 184 -1.15 -12.97 28.37
CA ASN A 184 -1.61 -14.37 28.34
C ASN A 184 -3.12 -14.51 28.57
N LEU A 185 -3.82 -13.41 28.88
CA LEU A 185 -5.26 -13.42 29.11
C LEU A 185 -5.98 -13.71 27.79
N LYS A 186 -6.59 -14.90 27.68
CA LYS A 186 -7.23 -15.38 26.45
C LYS A 186 -8.69 -15.00 26.36
N ASN A 187 -9.40 -15.14 27.47
CA ASN A 187 -10.84 -14.92 27.58
C ASN A 187 -11.13 -14.16 28.87
N ILE A 188 -12.01 -13.18 28.78
CA ILE A 188 -12.56 -12.47 29.94
C ILE A 188 -14.03 -12.16 29.67
N THR A 189 -14.88 -12.48 30.63
CA THR A 189 -16.30 -12.11 30.57
C THR A 189 -16.50 -10.81 31.34
N LEU A 190 -16.95 -9.76 30.66
CA LEU A 190 -17.33 -8.51 31.31
C LEU A 190 -18.67 -8.68 32.06
N PRO A 191 -18.84 -8.05 33.23
CA PRO A 191 -20.09 -8.08 33.98
C PRO A 191 -21.27 -7.59 33.13
N LYS A 192 -22.43 -8.27 33.24
CA LYS A 192 -23.65 -7.87 32.50
C LYS A 192 -24.11 -6.45 32.81
N GLU A 193 -23.89 -6.02 34.04
CA GLU A 193 -24.35 -4.75 34.61
C GLU A 193 -23.23 -3.69 34.67
N LEU A 194 -22.14 -3.87 33.93
CA LEU A 194 -20.98 -2.98 33.94
C LEU A 194 -21.35 -1.59 33.41
N GLU A 195 -21.13 -0.55 34.19
CA GLU A 195 -21.53 0.83 33.89
C GLU A 195 -20.37 1.65 33.31
N SER A 196 -19.13 1.40 33.76
CA SER A 196 -17.95 2.13 33.29
C SER A 196 -16.66 1.30 33.25
N MET A 197 -15.80 1.65 32.28
CA MET A 197 -14.43 1.15 32.16
C MET A 197 -13.47 2.32 31.91
N GLY A 198 -12.32 2.30 32.59
CA GLY A 198 -11.27 3.29 32.46
C GLY A 198 -10.47 3.21 31.15
N ARG A 199 -9.45 4.06 31.05
CA ARG A 199 -8.51 4.11 29.92
C ARG A 199 -7.57 2.91 29.93
N TRP A 200 -7.19 2.43 28.74
CA TRP A 200 -6.18 1.37 28.54
C TRP A 200 -6.41 0.07 29.33
N VAL A 201 -7.67 -0.27 29.67
CA VAL A 201 -7.99 -1.42 30.54
C VAL A 201 -7.40 -2.73 30.01
N PHE A 202 -7.51 -3.01 28.72
CA PHE A 202 -6.99 -4.21 28.04
C PHE A 202 -5.82 -3.91 27.09
N ARG A 203 -5.14 -2.78 27.26
CA ARG A 203 -3.98 -2.46 26.44
C ARG A 203 -2.92 -3.57 26.58
N ASP A 204 -2.33 -4.02 25.48
CA ASP A 204 -1.34 -5.10 25.41
C ASP A 204 -1.86 -6.47 25.91
N CYS A 205 -3.19 -6.71 25.93
CA CYS A 205 -3.76 -8.05 26.12
C CYS A 205 -3.62 -8.89 24.83
N ARG A 206 -2.37 -9.20 24.45
CA ARG A 206 -2.01 -9.77 23.14
C ARG A 206 -2.67 -11.12 22.83
N SER A 207 -3.03 -11.90 23.85
CA SER A 207 -3.71 -13.19 23.67
C SER A 207 -5.23 -13.14 23.68
N LEU A 208 -5.85 -11.98 23.94
CA LEU A 208 -7.30 -11.85 24.05
C LEU A 208 -7.93 -12.13 22.67
N GLU A 209 -8.75 -13.19 22.56
CA GLU A 209 -9.32 -13.62 21.28
C GLU A 209 -10.70 -13.05 21.02
N GLN A 210 -11.52 -12.94 22.07
CA GLN A 210 -12.90 -12.50 22.03
C GLN A 210 -13.24 -11.70 23.28
N LEU A 211 -14.10 -10.69 23.11
CA LEU A 211 -14.67 -9.91 24.20
C LEU A 211 -16.03 -9.37 23.77
N PHE A 212 -17.02 -9.53 24.65
CA PHE A 212 -18.35 -8.98 24.48
C PHE A 212 -18.48 -7.70 25.30
N ILE A 213 -18.85 -6.60 24.65
CA ILE A 213 -19.12 -5.33 25.33
C ILE A 213 -20.58 -5.33 25.80
N PRO A 214 -20.86 -5.18 27.10
CA PRO A 214 -22.23 -5.17 27.62
C PRO A 214 -22.97 -3.90 27.17
N ASN A 215 -24.27 -4.01 26.90
CA ASN A 215 -25.12 -2.90 26.45
C ASN A 215 -25.30 -1.78 27.49
N THR A 216 -24.96 -2.05 28.75
CA THR A 216 -24.95 -1.07 29.84
C THR A 216 -23.78 -0.09 29.73
N LEU A 217 -22.68 -0.48 29.08
CA LEU A 217 -21.51 0.37 28.92
C LEU A 217 -21.80 1.50 27.93
N ARG A 218 -21.64 2.75 28.38
CA ARG A 218 -21.91 3.95 27.57
C ARG A 218 -20.70 4.49 26.80
N LYS A 219 -19.49 4.09 27.19
CA LYS A 219 -18.25 4.66 26.66
C LYS A 219 -17.12 3.62 26.69
N ILE A 220 -16.39 3.49 25.58
CA ILE A 220 -15.05 2.91 25.59
C ILE A 220 -14.07 4.07 25.68
N GLU A 221 -13.35 4.14 26.79
CA GLU A 221 -12.33 5.15 27.00
C GLU A 221 -11.12 4.94 26.09
N GLU A 222 -10.27 5.97 26.03
CA GLU A 222 -9.09 6.00 25.17
C GLU A 222 -8.22 4.74 25.31
N GLY A 223 -7.87 4.17 24.16
CA GLY A 223 -6.89 3.10 24.05
C GLY A 223 -7.22 1.79 24.78
N CYS A 224 -8.49 1.52 25.08
CA CYS A 224 -8.91 0.39 25.89
C CYS A 224 -8.40 -0.97 25.37
N PHE A 225 -8.32 -1.17 24.05
CA PHE A 225 -7.92 -2.42 23.41
C PHE A 225 -6.65 -2.31 22.55
N ILE A 226 -5.80 -1.30 22.80
CA ILE A 226 -4.54 -1.14 22.06
C ILE A 226 -3.73 -2.45 22.10
N ASP A 227 -3.21 -2.88 20.95
CA ASP A 227 -2.37 -4.07 20.81
C ASP A 227 -3.00 -5.37 21.35
N CYS A 228 -4.34 -5.50 21.31
CA CYS A 228 -5.03 -6.78 21.45
C CYS A 228 -4.85 -7.62 20.17
N LEU A 229 -3.63 -8.12 19.93
CA LEU A 229 -3.18 -8.68 18.65
C LEU A 229 -4.01 -9.87 18.15
N LYS A 230 -4.58 -10.68 19.06
CA LYS A 230 -5.41 -11.85 18.71
C LYS A 230 -6.91 -11.58 18.64
N LEU A 231 -7.37 -10.37 18.96
CA LEU A 231 -8.81 -10.06 18.96
C LEU A 231 -9.34 -10.14 17.53
N LYS A 232 -10.23 -11.10 17.25
CA LYS A 232 -10.70 -11.40 15.88
C LYS A 232 -11.90 -10.56 15.46
N SER A 233 -12.80 -10.31 16.41
CA SER A 233 -14.04 -9.59 16.18
C SER A 233 -14.50 -8.85 17.42
N ILE A 234 -15.17 -7.71 17.23
CA ILE A 234 -15.85 -7.00 18.30
C ILE A 234 -17.17 -6.40 17.81
N THR A 235 -18.17 -6.37 18.69
CA THR A 235 -19.44 -5.67 18.46
C THR A 235 -19.48 -4.43 19.36
N ILE A 236 -19.72 -3.28 18.74
CA ILE A 236 -19.84 -1.98 19.41
C ILE A 236 -21.34 -1.68 19.56
N PRO A 237 -21.88 -1.61 20.80
CA PRO A 237 -23.31 -1.33 21.02
C PRO A 237 -23.76 0.07 20.58
N ALA A 238 -25.07 0.21 20.33
CA ALA A 238 -25.70 1.38 19.70
C ALA A 238 -25.54 2.71 20.41
N ASN A 239 -25.53 2.67 21.73
CA ASN A 239 -25.54 3.87 22.57
C ASN A 239 -24.12 4.24 23.02
N MET A 240 -23.09 3.75 22.33
CA MET A 240 -21.72 3.93 22.75
C MET A 240 -21.13 5.24 22.24
N VAL A 241 -20.72 6.10 23.17
CA VAL A 241 -19.96 7.31 22.87
C VAL A 241 -18.50 6.93 22.73
N MET A 242 -17.90 7.16 21.56
CA MET A 242 -16.47 6.92 21.36
C MET A 242 -15.65 8.07 21.98
N SER A 243 -14.59 7.72 22.72
CA SER A 243 -13.63 8.69 23.27
C SER A 243 -12.67 9.24 22.19
N THR A 244 -11.71 10.06 22.61
CA THR A 244 -10.79 10.87 21.78
C THR A 244 -9.91 10.10 20.78
N GLY A 245 -9.82 8.77 20.85
CA GLY A 245 -9.21 7.95 19.79
C GLY A 245 -8.52 6.66 20.23
N GLY A 246 -8.04 5.90 19.25
CA GLY A 246 -7.09 4.79 19.42
C GLY A 246 -7.62 3.52 20.08
N GLN A 247 -8.94 3.33 20.19
CA GLN A 247 -9.53 2.26 20.99
C GLN A 247 -9.06 0.86 20.55
N PHE A 248 -8.87 0.63 19.24
CA PHE A 248 -8.42 -0.65 18.66
C PHE A 248 -7.08 -0.54 17.92
N ASN A 249 -6.27 0.46 18.25
CA ASN A 249 -4.97 0.64 17.59
C ASN A 249 -4.11 -0.63 17.74
N GLY A 250 -3.55 -1.12 16.64
CA GLY A 250 -2.66 -2.29 16.64
C GLY A 250 -3.36 -3.64 16.74
N CYS A 251 -4.70 -3.71 16.77
CA CYS A 251 -5.46 -4.97 16.75
C CYS A 251 -5.36 -5.68 15.38
N SER A 252 -4.18 -6.22 15.06
CA SER A 252 -3.81 -6.70 13.72
C SER A 252 -4.62 -7.89 13.19
N ASN A 253 -5.27 -8.68 14.05
CA ASN A 253 -6.21 -9.75 13.65
C ASN A 253 -7.68 -9.33 13.68
N LEU A 254 -7.99 -8.07 14.04
CA LEU A 254 -9.36 -7.58 14.09
C LEU A 254 -9.85 -7.35 12.66
N ALA A 255 -10.58 -8.35 12.15
CA ALA A 255 -11.05 -8.40 10.78
C ALA A 255 -12.54 -8.04 10.64
N ASN A 256 -13.32 -8.23 11.71
CA ASN A 256 -14.77 -8.01 11.71
C ASN A 256 -15.17 -7.09 12.86
N ILE A 257 -15.79 -5.96 12.54
CA ILE A 257 -16.27 -5.01 13.53
C ILE A 257 -17.70 -4.67 13.15
N ASN A 258 -18.63 -5.01 14.03
CA ASN A 258 -20.02 -4.58 13.87
C ASN A 258 -20.25 -3.32 14.69
N ILE A 259 -20.77 -2.30 14.03
CA ILE A 259 -21.06 -1.00 14.60
C ILE A 259 -22.57 -0.82 14.52
N ASP A 260 -23.28 -1.32 15.54
CA ASP A 260 -24.74 -1.30 15.59
C ASP A 260 -25.20 0.01 16.25
N GLY A 261 -25.06 1.19 15.65
CA GLY A 261 -25.41 2.46 16.31
C GLY A 261 -25.34 3.73 15.46
N GLN A 262 -25.77 4.87 16.04
CA GLN A 262 -25.68 6.19 15.41
C GLN A 262 -24.42 6.91 15.88
N TYR A 263 -23.34 6.85 15.10
CA TYR A 263 -22.08 7.49 15.42
C TYR A 263 -21.91 8.77 14.62
N ASN A 264 -21.57 9.86 15.30
CA ASN A 264 -21.31 11.14 14.62
C ASN A 264 -19.93 11.17 13.97
N SER A 265 -18.97 10.35 14.41
CA SER A 265 -17.62 10.33 13.88
C SER A 265 -16.92 8.99 14.12
N ILE A 266 -15.91 8.70 13.29
CA ILE A 266 -14.86 7.72 13.59
C ILE A 266 -13.69 8.49 14.16
N ALA A 267 -13.24 8.13 15.37
CA ALA A 267 -12.21 8.90 16.06
C ALA A 267 -10.81 8.70 15.46
N ASN A 268 -9.85 9.49 15.94
CA ASN A 268 -8.46 9.41 15.51
C ASN A 268 -7.87 8.04 15.86
N SER A 269 -7.06 7.47 14.95
CA SER A 269 -6.38 6.18 15.11
C SER A 269 -7.28 5.00 15.50
N PHE A 270 -8.60 5.10 15.30
CA PHE A 270 -9.57 4.16 15.85
C PHE A 270 -9.31 2.71 15.43
N PHE A 271 -9.00 2.50 14.14
CA PHE A 271 -8.65 1.21 13.55
C PHE A 271 -7.21 1.18 13.01
N GLN A 272 -6.33 2.08 13.47
CA GLN A 272 -4.95 2.11 12.99
C GLN A 272 -4.29 0.74 13.19
N GLY A 273 -3.70 0.16 12.14
CA GLY A 273 -3.04 -1.15 12.21
C GLY A 273 -3.98 -2.36 12.35
N CYS A 274 -5.30 -2.19 12.22
CA CYS A 274 -6.25 -3.30 12.28
C CYS A 274 -6.23 -4.20 11.03
N GLY A 275 -6.63 -5.46 11.21
CA GLY A 275 -6.73 -6.47 10.15
C GLY A 275 -7.93 -6.34 9.20
N LEU A 276 -8.61 -5.20 9.17
CA LEU A 276 -9.82 -4.95 8.38
C LEU A 276 -9.52 -5.06 6.87
N MET A 277 -10.34 -5.80 6.13
CA MET A 277 -10.27 -5.92 4.66
C MET A 277 -11.30 -5.06 3.93
N SER A 278 -12.44 -4.79 4.56
CA SER A 278 -13.49 -3.92 4.03
C SER A 278 -14.19 -3.24 5.18
N PHE A 279 -14.72 -2.04 4.94
CA PHE A 279 -15.50 -1.33 5.95
C PHE A 279 -16.62 -0.51 5.34
N ILE A 280 -17.82 -0.59 5.93
CA ILE A 280 -18.94 0.26 5.58
C ILE A 280 -19.03 1.32 6.67
N ILE A 281 -18.72 2.57 6.32
CA ILE A 281 -18.88 3.69 7.24
C ILE A 281 -20.39 3.85 7.49
N PRO A 282 -20.87 3.80 8.75
CA PRO A 282 -22.29 3.90 9.05
C PRO A 282 -22.90 5.24 8.62
N GLU A 283 -24.18 5.20 8.24
CA GLU A 283 -24.97 6.41 8.00
C GLU A 283 -25.01 7.30 9.25
N GLY A 284 -24.97 8.61 9.04
CA GLY A 284 -24.95 9.61 10.12
C GLY A 284 -23.55 10.09 10.52
N VAL A 285 -22.50 9.30 10.24
CA VAL A 285 -21.11 9.71 10.45
C VAL A 285 -20.81 10.99 9.67
N LYS A 286 -20.29 12.00 10.37
CA LYS A 286 -19.94 13.32 9.84
C LYS A 286 -18.44 13.47 9.57
N SER A 287 -17.60 12.76 10.31
CA SER A 287 -16.15 12.85 10.14
C SER A 287 -15.43 11.53 10.36
N ILE A 288 -14.34 11.35 9.61
CA ILE A 288 -13.36 10.28 9.79
C ILE A 288 -12.08 10.92 10.31
N GLY A 289 -11.61 10.50 11.48
CA GLY A 289 -10.47 11.11 12.17
C GLY A 289 -9.11 10.83 11.53
N ASP A 290 -8.10 11.49 12.07
CA ASP A 290 -6.70 11.34 11.65
C ASP A 290 -6.21 9.91 11.91
N ASN A 291 -5.51 9.32 10.95
CA ASN A 291 -4.99 7.95 10.99
C ASN A 291 -6.04 6.85 11.24
N ALA A 292 -7.35 7.14 11.08
CA ALA A 292 -8.44 6.25 11.49
C ALA A 292 -8.30 4.82 10.94
N PHE A 293 -7.86 4.66 9.70
CA PHE A 293 -7.62 3.38 9.02
C PHE A 293 -6.17 3.24 8.51
N GLN A 294 -5.24 4.03 9.05
CA GLN A 294 -3.84 3.96 8.63
C GLN A 294 -3.27 2.54 8.91
N ASN A 295 -2.44 2.03 8.00
CA ASN A 295 -1.81 0.71 8.11
C ASN A 295 -2.82 -0.45 8.22
N THR A 296 -4.04 -0.30 7.69
CA THR A 296 -5.02 -1.38 7.60
C THR A 296 -4.90 -2.14 6.28
N LYS A 297 -5.53 -3.32 6.20
CA LYS A 297 -5.57 -4.14 4.98
C LYS A 297 -6.80 -3.83 4.11
N ILE A 298 -7.42 -2.65 4.29
CA ILE A 298 -8.68 -2.32 3.63
C ILE A 298 -8.47 -2.26 2.11
N ILE A 299 -9.27 -3.03 1.38
CA ILE A 299 -9.33 -3.10 -0.08
C ILE A 299 -10.47 -2.24 -0.62
N SER A 300 -11.55 -2.10 0.15
CA SER A 300 -12.72 -1.30 -0.19
C SER A 300 -13.36 -0.64 1.04
N VAL A 301 -13.79 0.61 0.89
CA VAL A 301 -14.52 1.35 1.90
C VAL A 301 -15.73 2.03 1.27
N SER A 302 -16.89 1.93 1.91
CA SER A 302 -18.10 2.67 1.51
C SER A 302 -18.27 3.88 2.43
N ILE A 303 -18.26 5.09 1.85
CA ILE A 303 -18.39 6.35 2.57
C ILE A 303 -19.76 6.97 2.25
N PRO A 304 -20.65 7.19 3.24
CA PRO A 304 -21.97 7.77 3.00
C PRO A 304 -21.90 9.28 2.75
N ASN A 305 -22.95 9.82 2.13
CA ASN A 305 -23.11 11.26 1.85
C ASN A 305 -23.30 12.12 3.12
N THR A 306 -23.26 11.52 4.31
CA THR A 306 -23.27 12.26 5.57
C THR A 306 -21.89 12.74 5.99
N VAL A 307 -20.82 12.16 5.44
CA VAL A 307 -19.43 12.51 5.80
C VAL A 307 -19.04 13.84 5.17
N VAL A 308 -18.52 14.75 5.98
CA VAL A 308 -18.12 16.11 5.62
C VAL A 308 -16.60 16.27 5.62
N SER A 309 -15.90 15.55 6.51
CA SER A 309 -14.43 15.62 6.60
C SER A 309 -13.77 14.25 6.76
N ILE A 310 -12.59 14.11 6.15
CA ILE A 310 -11.69 12.96 6.24
C ILE A 310 -10.33 13.48 6.69
N GLY A 311 -9.85 12.98 7.83
CA GLY A 311 -8.64 13.45 8.50
C GLY A 311 -7.33 13.12 7.80
N ASN A 312 -6.25 13.64 8.37
CA ASN A 312 -4.90 13.39 7.86
C ASN A 312 -4.55 11.92 7.97
N LYS A 313 -3.92 11.36 6.94
CA LYS A 313 -3.51 9.94 6.90
C LYS A 313 -4.63 8.94 7.16
N ALA A 314 -5.90 9.33 6.98
CA ALA A 314 -7.05 8.50 7.35
C ALA A 314 -6.99 7.11 6.71
N PHE A 315 -6.57 7.00 5.45
CA PHE A 315 -6.39 5.74 4.72
C PHE A 315 -4.94 5.55 4.21
N ASP A 316 -3.97 6.15 4.90
CA ASP A 316 -2.56 6.01 4.53
C ASP A 316 -2.06 4.56 4.71
N ASN A 317 -1.25 4.09 3.75
CA ASN A 317 -0.70 2.73 3.72
C ASN A 317 -1.80 1.65 3.82
N THR A 318 -2.81 1.75 2.95
CA THR A 318 -3.88 0.76 2.80
C THR A 318 -3.79 0.02 1.47
N LEU A 319 -4.65 -0.98 1.26
CA LEU A 319 -4.71 -1.78 0.04
C LEU A 319 -5.89 -1.37 -0.86
N LEU A 320 -6.38 -0.13 -0.72
CA LEU A 320 -7.51 0.38 -1.49
C LEU A 320 -7.21 0.26 -3.00
N THR A 321 -8.12 -0.38 -3.73
CA THR A 321 -8.03 -0.51 -5.19
C THR A 321 -8.74 0.63 -5.91
N SER A 322 -9.84 1.10 -5.31
CA SER A 322 -10.59 2.27 -5.73
C SER A 322 -11.26 2.94 -4.53
N ILE A 323 -11.54 4.23 -4.65
CA ILE A 323 -12.32 4.97 -3.65
C ILE A 323 -13.16 6.07 -4.30
N VAL A 324 -14.37 6.25 -3.77
CA VAL A 324 -15.25 7.37 -4.10
C VAL A 324 -15.34 8.27 -2.89
N ILE A 325 -14.89 9.52 -3.03
CA ILE A 325 -15.04 10.57 -2.04
C ILE A 325 -16.36 11.31 -2.33
N PRO A 326 -17.39 11.16 -1.49
CA PRO A 326 -18.71 11.74 -1.76
C PRO A 326 -18.68 13.27 -1.82
N ASN A 327 -19.59 13.88 -2.61
CA ASN A 327 -19.64 15.34 -2.79
C ASN A 327 -19.95 16.12 -1.50
N SER A 328 -20.43 15.45 -0.45
CA SER A 328 -20.60 16.03 0.89
C SER A 328 -19.26 16.33 1.57
N VAL A 329 -18.17 15.67 1.17
CA VAL A 329 -16.83 15.87 1.73
C VAL A 329 -16.26 17.17 1.20
N THR A 330 -16.07 18.14 2.10
CA THR A 330 -15.48 19.45 1.79
C THR A 330 -14.02 19.55 2.27
N ASP A 331 -13.61 18.66 3.19
CA ASP A 331 -12.25 18.62 3.73
C ASP A 331 -11.66 17.21 3.64
N LEU A 332 -10.59 17.08 2.86
CA LEU A 332 -9.81 15.85 2.70
C LEU A 332 -8.37 16.12 3.13
N GLY A 333 -7.96 15.51 4.24
CA GLY A 333 -6.71 15.75 4.96
C GLY A 333 -5.44 15.43 4.16
N SER A 334 -4.31 15.94 4.65
CA SER A 334 -2.99 15.65 4.09
C SER A 334 -2.68 14.15 4.21
N SER A 335 -2.06 13.57 3.19
CA SER A 335 -1.72 12.14 3.14
C SER A 335 -2.93 11.21 3.30
N ALA A 336 -4.17 11.68 3.15
CA ALA A 336 -5.35 10.87 3.47
C ALA A 336 -5.44 9.59 2.63
N LEU A 337 -4.84 9.58 1.43
CA LEU A 337 -4.82 8.45 0.51
C LEU A 337 -3.39 8.06 0.08
N SER A 338 -2.34 8.45 0.83
CA SER A 338 -0.96 8.11 0.44
C SER A 338 -0.60 6.65 0.70
N ASN A 339 0.46 6.18 0.04
CA ASN A 339 1.02 4.85 0.15
C ASN A 339 0.00 3.73 -0.15
N CYS A 340 -1.05 4.04 -0.90
CA CYS A 340 -2.02 3.07 -1.40
C CYS A 340 -1.50 2.49 -2.72
N SER A 341 -0.44 1.68 -2.63
CA SER A 341 0.35 1.23 -3.81
C SER A 341 -0.45 0.53 -4.92
N VAL A 342 -1.64 0.01 -4.61
CA VAL A 342 -2.56 -0.67 -5.55
C VAL A 342 -3.77 0.17 -5.96
N LEU A 343 -3.86 1.42 -5.49
CA LEU A 343 -4.94 2.36 -5.82
C LEU A 343 -4.85 2.75 -7.28
N SER A 344 -5.88 2.40 -8.04
CA SER A 344 -5.91 2.59 -9.50
C SER A 344 -7.00 3.55 -9.97
N SER A 345 -8.01 3.81 -9.12
CA SER A 345 -9.14 4.67 -9.45
C SER A 345 -9.58 5.50 -8.25
N VAL A 346 -9.69 6.82 -8.43
CA VAL A 346 -10.16 7.76 -7.41
C VAL A 346 -11.21 8.67 -8.02
N ILE A 347 -12.37 8.75 -7.39
CA ILE A 347 -13.37 9.78 -7.67
C ILE A 347 -13.33 10.79 -6.52
N LEU A 348 -12.89 12.01 -6.81
CA LEU A 348 -12.81 13.09 -5.85
C LEU A 348 -14.15 13.82 -5.72
N SER A 349 -14.42 14.36 -4.53
CA SER A 349 -15.58 15.20 -4.27
C SER A 349 -15.51 16.49 -5.09
N SER A 350 -16.63 16.85 -5.72
CA SER A 350 -16.78 18.12 -6.45
C SER A 350 -16.86 19.36 -5.56
N SER A 351 -16.75 19.19 -4.24
CA SER A 351 -16.81 20.28 -3.25
C SER A 351 -15.43 20.60 -2.65
N LEU A 352 -14.37 19.90 -3.08
CA LEU A 352 -13.01 20.15 -2.59
C LEU A 352 -12.45 21.45 -3.18
N SER A 353 -11.93 22.33 -2.33
CA SER A 353 -11.25 23.57 -2.76
C SER A 353 -9.75 23.38 -2.98
N THR A 354 -9.15 22.38 -2.32
CA THR A 354 -7.70 22.18 -2.25
C THR A 354 -7.37 20.69 -2.28
N LEU A 355 -6.32 20.31 -3.01
CA LEU A 355 -5.65 19.02 -2.84
C LEU A 355 -4.48 19.21 -1.88
N LYS A 356 -4.61 18.67 -0.66
CA LYS A 356 -3.66 18.86 0.43
C LYS A 356 -2.39 18.02 0.27
N ASP A 357 -1.40 18.32 1.11
CA ASP A 357 -0.07 17.74 1.04
C ASP A 357 -0.07 16.22 0.95
N ASN A 358 0.75 15.66 0.06
CA ASN A 358 1.01 14.23 -0.10
C ASN A 358 -0.25 13.39 -0.34
N LEU A 359 -1.36 13.96 -0.80
CA LEU A 359 -2.66 13.28 -0.82
C LEU A 359 -2.62 11.89 -1.49
N PHE A 360 -1.87 11.75 -2.59
CA PHE A 360 -1.69 10.50 -3.35
C PHE A 360 -0.22 10.05 -3.42
N ALA A 361 0.61 10.48 -2.47
CA ALA A 361 2.04 10.19 -2.52
C ALA A 361 2.29 8.66 -2.47
N ASN A 362 3.12 8.15 -3.37
CA ASN A 362 3.49 6.74 -3.55
C ASN A 362 2.35 5.82 -4.06
N ASP A 363 1.31 6.37 -4.66
CA ASP A 363 0.24 5.57 -5.30
C ASP A 363 0.65 5.15 -6.73
N GLY A 364 1.62 4.24 -6.83
CA GLY A 364 2.25 3.84 -8.10
C GLY A 364 1.31 3.19 -9.13
N SER A 365 0.13 2.74 -8.72
CA SER A 365 -0.88 2.15 -9.62
C SER A 365 -1.88 3.17 -10.19
N LEU A 366 -1.88 4.42 -9.71
CA LEU A 366 -2.81 5.45 -10.14
C LEU A 366 -2.38 6.01 -11.51
N ARG A 367 -3.10 5.64 -12.58
CA ARG A 367 -2.74 6.01 -13.98
C ARG A 367 -3.34 7.32 -14.45
N GLY A 368 -4.47 7.73 -13.88
CA GLY A 368 -5.16 8.96 -14.22
C GLY A 368 -6.02 9.45 -13.07
N ILE A 369 -6.22 10.77 -13.00
CA ILE A 369 -7.06 11.41 -12.01
C ILE A 369 -7.76 12.63 -12.62
N ILE A 370 -9.03 12.79 -12.30
CA ILE A 370 -9.79 14.00 -12.64
C ILE A 370 -9.72 14.93 -11.44
N ILE A 371 -9.09 16.09 -11.62
CA ILE A 371 -9.11 17.16 -10.62
C ILE A 371 -10.46 17.90 -10.73
N PRO A 372 -11.28 17.95 -9.68
CA PRO A 372 -12.56 18.65 -9.71
C PRO A 372 -12.40 20.15 -10.05
N SER A 373 -13.36 20.71 -10.79
CA SER A 373 -13.37 22.13 -11.17
C SER A 373 -13.56 23.10 -9.99
N SER A 374 -13.87 22.59 -8.80
CA SER A 374 -13.90 23.35 -7.54
C SER A 374 -12.50 23.58 -6.95
N VAL A 375 -11.50 22.78 -7.35
CA VAL A 375 -10.14 22.88 -6.83
C VAL A 375 -9.47 24.14 -7.34
N THR A 376 -8.93 24.91 -6.40
CA THR A 376 -8.23 26.18 -6.64
C THR A 376 -6.75 26.13 -6.23
N SER A 377 -6.36 25.21 -5.35
CA SER A 377 -4.96 25.02 -4.89
C SER A 377 -4.56 23.55 -4.93
N ILE A 378 -3.31 23.31 -5.34
CA ILE A 378 -2.63 22.01 -5.25
C ILE A 378 -1.37 22.22 -4.41
N ASP A 379 -1.30 21.53 -3.27
CA ASP A 379 -0.25 21.73 -2.27
C ASP A 379 0.97 20.81 -2.50
N TYR A 380 1.76 20.52 -1.47
CA TYR A 380 3.05 19.83 -1.60
C TYR A 380 2.89 18.34 -1.90
N ASP A 381 3.72 17.77 -2.76
CA ASP A 381 3.89 16.35 -3.05
C ASP A 381 2.59 15.54 -3.32
N VAL A 382 1.53 16.23 -3.77
CA VAL A 382 0.20 15.62 -4.01
C VAL A 382 0.28 14.38 -4.88
N PHE A 383 1.10 14.40 -5.94
CA PHE A 383 1.26 13.30 -6.89
C PHE A 383 2.63 12.63 -6.83
N LEU A 384 3.40 12.84 -5.76
CA LEU A 384 4.75 12.31 -5.61
C LEU A 384 4.76 10.79 -5.84
N ASN A 385 5.58 10.29 -6.76
CA ASN A 385 5.75 8.84 -7.00
C ASN A 385 4.44 8.12 -7.38
N THR A 386 3.54 8.81 -8.09
CA THR A 386 2.32 8.19 -8.67
C THR A 386 2.59 7.61 -10.06
N GLY A 387 1.73 6.70 -10.49
CA GLY A 387 1.78 6.06 -11.81
C GLY A 387 1.18 6.87 -12.96
N LEU A 388 0.90 8.16 -12.76
CA LEU A 388 0.11 8.97 -13.68
C LEU A 388 0.72 9.04 -15.08
N GLU A 389 -0.09 8.80 -16.10
CA GLU A 389 0.31 8.86 -17.51
C GLU A 389 -0.07 10.18 -18.16
N THR A 390 -1.21 10.74 -17.75
CA THR A 390 -1.70 12.05 -18.16
C THR A 390 -2.22 12.80 -16.94
N LEU A 391 -1.95 14.10 -16.89
CA LEU A 391 -2.54 15.00 -15.89
C LEU A 391 -3.11 16.24 -16.54
N VAL A 392 -4.31 16.64 -16.09
CA VAL A 392 -4.96 17.90 -16.47
C VAL A 392 -5.10 18.76 -15.24
N LEU A 393 -4.49 19.95 -15.27
CA LEU A 393 -4.70 21.00 -14.28
C LEU A 393 -5.78 21.96 -14.79
N PRO A 394 -7.00 21.95 -14.23
CA PRO A 394 -8.11 22.74 -14.75
C PRO A 394 -7.90 24.23 -14.52
N SER A 395 -8.61 25.06 -15.29
CA SER A 395 -8.54 26.53 -15.22
C SER A 395 -8.96 27.12 -13.88
N SER A 396 -9.66 26.36 -13.05
CA SER A 396 -10.02 26.73 -11.68
C SER A 396 -8.79 26.83 -10.75
N VAL A 397 -7.71 26.12 -11.05
CA VAL A 397 -6.48 26.13 -10.27
C VAL A 397 -5.80 27.49 -10.41
N ARG A 398 -5.54 28.14 -9.27
CA ARG A 398 -4.94 29.47 -9.13
C ARG A 398 -3.60 29.43 -8.40
N LYS A 399 -3.26 28.28 -7.82
CA LYS A 399 -2.03 28.08 -7.07
C LYS A 399 -1.58 26.63 -7.19
N VAL A 400 -0.34 26.44 -7.60
CA VAL A 400 0.38 25.17 -7.51
C VAL A 400 1.63 25.43 -6.69
N VAL A 401 1.77 24.71 -5.59
CA VAL A 401 2.90 24.89 -4.68
C VAL A 401 4.19 24.30 -5.28
N ARG A 402 5.34 24.91 -4.95
CA ARG A 402 6.66 24.72 -5.59
C ARG A 402 7.23 23.30 -5.59
N MET A 403 6.60 22.34 -4.93
CA MET A 403 7.05 20.94 -4.88
C MET A 403 5.83 20.02 -4.79
N ALA A 404 4.91 20.02 -5.75
CA ALA A 404 3.76 19.10 -5.74
C ALA A 404 4.11 17.64 -6.17
N GLY A 405 5.39 17.22 -6.02
CA GLY A 405 5.83 15.86 -6.37
C GLY A 405 6.10 15.62 -7.86
N TRP A 406 6.12 16.70 -8.65
CA TRP A 406 6.25 16.67 -10.10
C TRP A 406 7.50 15.96 -10.63
N ASN A 407 8.57 15.98 -9.84
CA ASN A 407 9.89 15.42 -10.17
C ASN A 407 9.97 13.90 -10.05
N LYS A 408 8.88 13.21 -9.69
CA LYS A 408 8.80 11.75 -9.56
C LYS A 408 7.52 11.18 -10.16
N LEU A 409 7.22 11.56 -11.40
CA LEU A 409 6.12 11.00 -12.20
C LEU A 409 6.71 10.18 -13.36
N PRO A 410 7.19 8.95 -13.12
CA PRO A 410 8.01 8.21 -14.09
C PRO A 410 7.26 7.84 -15.38
N ASN A 411 5.94 7.75 -15.32
CA ASN A 411 5.10 7.35 -16.46
C ASN A 411 4.39 8.53 -17.15
N LEU A 412 4.59 9.77 -16.68
CA LEU A 412 3.86 10.91 -17.21
C LEU A 412 4.36 11.21 -18.63
N THR A 413 3.46 11.07 -19.60
CA THR A 413 3.72 11.35 -21.01
C THR A 413 3.08 12.65 -21.46
N SER A 414 2.08 13.15 -20.73
CA SER A 414 1.37 14.39 -21.09
C SER A 414 0.89 15.17 -19.87
N LEU A 415 1.18 16.47 -19.86
CA LEU A 415 0.64 17.42 -18.90
C LEU A 415 -0.15 18.50 -19.65
N PHE A 416 -1.40 18.71 -19.23
CA PHE A 416 -2.23 19.81 -19.69
C PHE A 416 -2.33 20.86 -18.58
N TRP A 417 -1.69 22.00 -18.81
CA TRP A 417 -1.73 23.15 -17.91
C TRP A 417 -2.77 24.15 -18.41
N ASP A 418 -4.01 23.98 -17.96
CA ASP A 418 -5.07 24.97 -18.15
C ASP A 418 -5.20 25.93 -16.96
N ALA A 419 -4.48 25.64 -15.86
CA ALA A 419 -4.46 26.43 -14.64
C ALA A 419 -4.20 27.91 -14.91
N SER A 420 -4.90 28.76 -14.17
CA SER A 420 -4.84 30.23 -14.29
C SER A 420 -3.58 30.85 -13.68
N CYS A 421 -2.71 30.05 -13.05
CA CYS A 421 -1.45 30.49 -12.49
C CYS A 421 -0.24 30.10 -13.35
N ASP A 422 0.87 30.79 -13.10
CA ASP A 422 2.17 30.47 -13.70
C ASP A 422 2.64 29.06 -13.34
N CYS A 423 3.48 28.48 -14.19
CA CYS A 423 4.00 27.11 -14.05
C CYS A 423 5.01 26.94 -12.89
N GLY A 424 5.17 27.97 -12.04
CA GLY A 424 6.13 28.00 -10.93
C GLY A 424 7.56 28.31 -11.37
N ASN A 425 8.54 28.05 -10.49
CA ASN A 425 9.98 28.19 -10.77
C ASN A 425 10.62 26.81 -11.00
N ASP A 426 11.86 26.79 -11.51
CA ASP A 426 12.66 25.59 -11.80
C ASP A 426 12.63 24.55 -10.66
N GLY A 427 12.34 23.29 -10.99
CA GLY A 427 12.24 22.19 -10.01
C GLY A 427 11.27 21.07 -10.37
N ILE A 428 10.43 21.29 -11.39
CA ILE A 428 9.48 20.31 -11.92
C ILE A 428 10.15 19.56 -13.07
N PHE A 429 10.65 18.34 -12.82
CA PHE A 429 11.25 17.47 -13.84
C PHE A 429 10.26 16.38 -14.25
N PHE A 430 9.73 16.47 -15.45
CA PHE A 430 8.92 15.39 -16.03
C PHE A 430 9.82 14.38 -16.75
N SER A 431 9.24 13.24 -17.12
CA SER A 431 9.84 12.33 -18.09
C SER A 431 10.41 13.08 -19.31
N ASP A 432 11.57 12.68 -19.84
CA ASP A 432 12.24 13.35 -20.97
C ASP A 432 11.38 13.43 -22.25
N ASN A 433 10.35 12.58 -22.37
CA ASN A 433 9.40 12.57 -23.48
C ASN A 433 8.02 13.14 -23.12
N CYS A 434 7.84 13.70 -21.91
CA CYS A 434 6.58 14.32 -21.51
C CYS A 434 6.28 15.53 -22.38
N LEU A 435 5.08 15.58 -22.96
CA LEU A 435 4.58 16.73 -23.72
C LEU A 435 3.79 17.65 -22.79
N VAL A 436 4.22 18.91 -22.70
CA VAL A 436 3.60 19.88 -21.80
C VAL A 436 2.78 20.88 -22.60
N TYR A 437 1.46 20.82 -22.48
CA TYR A 437 0.54 21.70 -23.20
C TYR A 437 0.07 22.84 -22.32
N ILE A 438 0.37 24.07 -22.74
CA ILE A 438 -0.06 25.30 -22.08
C ILE A 438 -1.14 25.95 -22.95
N SER A 439 -2.35 26.12 -22.41
CA SER A 439 -3.46 26.75 -23.15
C SER A 439 -3.50 28.28 -23.03
N ASN A 440 -2.73 28.84 -22.09
CA ASN A 440 -2.71 30.27 -21.79
C ASN A 440 -1.30 30.87 -21.94
N ASN A 441 -1.07 32.06 -21.39
CA ASN A 441 0.22 32.76 -21.43
C ASN A 441 0.98 32.65 -20.09
N ALA A 442 0.78 31.56 -19.33
CA ALA A 442 1.50 31.32 -18.09
C ALA A 442 3.01 31.46 -18.30
N ALA A 443 3.70 32.04 -17.31
CA ALA A 443 5.15 32.02 -17.30
C ALA A 443 5.64 30.58 -17.19
N ILE A 444 6.54 30.19 -18.10
CA ILE A 444 7.08 28.83 -18.23
C ILE A 444 8.54 28.84 -17.75
N PRO A 445 8.94 27.91 -16.86
CA PRO A 445 10.33 27.75 -16.45
C PRO A 445 11.25 27.49 -17.66
N PRO A 446 12.43 28.15 -17.74
CA PRO A 446 13.38 27.94 -18.84
C PRO A 446 13.89 26.49 -18.95
N SER A 447 13.84 25.74 -17.85
CA SER A 447 14.25 24.34 -17.80
C SER A 447 13.27 23.36 -18.45
N TRP A 448 12.01 23.76 -18.67
CA TRP A 448 11.00 22.88 -19.24
C TRP A 448 11.28 22.58 -20.71
N LYS A 449 11.33 21.30 -21.05
CA LYS A 449 11.45 20.80 -22.43
C LYS A 449 10.08 20.41 -22.95
N ASN A 450 9.98 20.27 -24.27
CA ASN A 450 8.80 19.74 -24.95
C ASN A 450 7.50 20.52 -24.65
N VAL A 451 7.62 21.84 -24.54
CA VAL A 451 6.50 22.72 -24.22
C VAL A 451 5.77 23.14 -25.50
N ILE A 452 4.46 22.97 -25.50
CA ILE A 452 3.52 23.34 -26.55
C ILE A 452 2.63 24.46 -26.01
N VAL A 453 2.88 25.69 -26.43
CA VAL A 453 2.09 26.86 -26.05
C VAL A 453 1.06 27.13 -27.13
N LYS A 454 -0.23 27.07 -26.77
CA LYS A 454 -1.36 27.33 -27.68
C LYS A 454 -1.24 26.56 -29.01
N GLY A 455 -0.83 25.30 -28.93
CA GLY A 455 -0.69 24.41 -30.08
C GLY A 455 0.61 24.56 -30.87
N THR A 456 1.58 25.37 -30.43
CA THR A 456 2.88 25.55 -31.09
C THR A 456 4.04 25.29 -30.15
N ALA A 457 5.03 24.54 -30.61
CA ALA A 457 6.29 24.27 -29.92
C ALA A 457 7.48 24.85 -30.69
N GLU A 458 8.39 25.55 -29.99
CA GLU A 458 9.66 25.99 -30.56
C GLU A 458 10.59 24.78 -30.84
N SER A 459 10.64 23.83 -29.91
CA SER A 459 11.40 22.59 -30.07
C SER A 459 10.81 21.46 -29.22
N ILE A 460 10.75 20.26 -29.78
CA ILE A 460 10.51 18.99 -29.07
C ILE A 460 11.76 18.12 -29.19
N SER A 461 12.19 17.49 -28.11
CA SER A 461 13.32 16.57 -28.06
C SER A 461 12.89 15.29 -27.37
N LEU A 462 12.89 14.20 -28.13
CA LEU A 462 12.57 12.86 -27.69
C LEU A 462 13.84 12.01 -27.52
N VAL A 463 13.81 11.08 -26.58
CA VAL A 463 14.89 10.14 -26.28
C VAL A 463 14.39 8.69 -26.33
N GLU A 464 15.29 7.76 -26.65
CA GLU A 464 15.01 6.33 -26.70
C GLU A 464 14.59 5.75 -25.33
N GLY A 465 13.80 4.68 -25.35
CA GLY A 465 13.45 3.91 -24.13
C GLY A 465 12.42 4.57 -23.21
N VAL A 466 12.04 5.82 -23.46
CA VAL A 466 11.06 6.56 -22.65
C VAL A 466 9.71 6.59 -23.35
N ALA A 467 8.63 6.28 -22.61
CA ALA A 467 7.29 6.19 -23.16
C ALA A 467 6.84 7.51 -23.78
N TYR A 468 6.02 7.42 -24.81
CA TYR A 468 5.51 8.57 -25.56
C TYR A 468 4.02 8.41 -25.84
N ASN A 469 3.29 9.50 -25.65
CA ASN A 469 1.91 9.62 -26.07
C ASN A 469 1.63 11.08 -26.43
N CYS A 470 1.10 11.31 -27.63
CA CYS A 470 0.68 12.62 -28.09
C CYS A 470 -0.85 12.67 -28.14
N PRO A 471 -1.53 13.21 -27.13
CA PRO A 471 -2.99 13.19 -27.09
C PRO A 471 -3.66 14.19 -28.04
N LYS A 472 -2.93 15.18 -28.57
CA LYS A 472 -3.48 16.18 -29.50
C LYS A 472 -2.45 16.67 -30.50
N ASP A 473 -2.92 17.01 -31.69
CA ASP A 473 -2.11 17.64 -32.73
C ASP A 473 -1.46 18.94 -32.24
N PHE A 474 -0.24 19.20 -32.69
CA PHE A 474 0.43 20.49 -32.50
C PHE A 474 1.45 20.78 -33.61
N TYR A 475 1.81 22.05 -33.77
CA TYR A 475 2.85 22.49 -34.69
C TYR A 475 4.21 22.55 -33.98
N ALA A 476 5.24 21.96 -34.56
CA ALA A 476 6.61 21.99 -34.05
C ALA A 476 7.52 22.69 -35.06
N LYS A 477 8.19 23.77 -34.65
CA LYS A 477 9.24 24.38 -35.47
C LYS A 477 10.45 23.45 -35.60
N LYS A 478 10.75 22.68 -34.56
CA LYS A 478 11.75 21.63 -34.55
C LYS A 478 11.28 20.45 -33.71
N ILE A 479 11.52 19.23 -34.19
CA ILE A 479 11.41 18.01 -33.39
C ILE A 479 12.64 17.13 -33.63
N THR A 480 13.15 16.51 -32.57
CA THR A 480 14.27 15.58 -32.64
C THR A 480 13.98 14.29 -31.90
N PHE A 481 14.57 13.19 -32.36
CA PHE A 481 14.67 11.92 -31.64
C PHE A 481 16.12 11.46 -31.67
N LYS A 482 16.68 11.10 -30.51
CA LYS A 482 18.06 10.59 -30.38
C LYS A 482 18.04 9.11 -30.01
N LYS A 483 18.81 8.31 -30.76
CA LYS A 483 19.00 6.87 -30.53
C LYS A 483 20.47 6.48 -30.66
N ASN A 484 20.95 5.59 -29.80
CA ASN A 484 22.33 5.10 -29.84
C ASN A 484 22.46 3.87 -30.76
N PHE A 485 23.47 3.85 -31.62
CA PHE A 485 23.78 2.72 -32.49
C PHE A 485 25.19 2.19 -32.21
N SER A 486 25.28 1.01 -31.59
CA SER A 486 26.55 0.40 -31.17
C SER A 486 26.80 -0.99 -31.76
N MET A 487 25.79 -1.65 -32.33
CA MET A 487 25.92 -3.01 -32.85
C MET A 487 26.90 -3.09 -34.01
N LYS A 488 27.61 -4.23 -34.09
CA LYS A 488 28.54 -4.53 -35.18
C LYS A 488 27.77 -5.08 -36.37
N THR A 489 28.03 -4.51 -37.55
CA THR A 489 27.41 -4.96 -38.80
C THR A 489 28.25 -6.03 -39.50
N GLY A 490 27.61 -6.89 -40.28
CA GLY A 490 28.28 -7.95 -41.04
C GLY A 490 28.80 -7.45 -42.40
N ASN A 491 30.02 -7.85 -42.79
CA ASN A 491 30.51 -7.62 -44.15
C ASN A 491 29.97 -8.72 -45.07
N GLY A 492 29.09 -8.35 -46.01
CA GLY A 492 28.46 -9.29 -46.95
C GLY A 492 27.41 -10.22 -46.33
N GLU A 493 26.97 -9.94 -45.10
CA GLU A 493 26.03 -10.76 -44.33
C GLU A 493 25.03 -9.87 -43.57
N ALA A 494 23.82 -10.38 -43.33
CA ALA A 494 22.84 -9.69 -42.50
C ALA A 494 23.29 -9.73 -41.02
N ALA A 495 23.71 -8.59 -40.48
CA ALA A 495 23.97 -8.38 -39.05
C ALA A 495 23.98 -6.88 -38.71
N GLY A 496 23.67 -6.54 -37.46
CA GLY A 496 23.69 -5.17 -36.96
C GLY A 496 22.44 -4.33 -37.28
N TRP A 497 21.30 -4.97 -37.61
CA TRP A 497 20.02 -4.30 -37.80
C TRP A 497 19.26 -4.08 -36.49
N GLU A 498 18.60 -2.95 -36.38
CA GLU A 498 17.67 -2.59 -35.31
C GLU A 498 16.32 -2.17 -35.88
N THR A 499 15.29 -2.08 -35.03
CA THR A 499 14.01 -1.46 -35.41
C THR A 499 13.96 0.01 -35.01
N ILE A 500 13.15 0.79 -35.73
CA ILE A 500 12.84 2.19 -35.39
C ILE A 500 11.42 2.56 -35.81
N VAL A 501 10.75 3.33 -34.95
CA VAL A 501 9.43 3.94 -35.20
C VAL A 501 9.50 5.39 -34.73
N LEU A 502 9.19 6.37 -35.56
CA LEU A 502 9.19 7.78 -35.18
C LEU A 502 7.79 8.39 -35.24
N PRO A 503 7.40 9.31 -34.33
CA PRO A 503 6.10 9.98 -34.38
C PRO A 503 6.04 11.12 -35.42
N PHE A 504 7.13 11.30 -36.18
CA PHE A 504 7.26 12.30 -37.24
C PHE A 504 8.07 11.74 -38.42
N ALA A 505 7.91 12.35 -39.59
CA ALA A 505 8.73 12.04 -40.75
C ALA A 505 10.08 12.78 -40.63
N ALA A 506 11.17 12.04 -40.46
CA ALA A 506 12.50 12.63 -40.32
C ALA A 506 13.00 13.18 -41.66
N THR A 507 13.40 14.45 -41.69
CA THR A 507 13.93 15.13 -42.89
C THR A 507 15.46 15.25 -42.86
N THR A 508 16.05 15.21 -41.67
CA THR A 508 17.49 15.37 -41.46
C THR A 508 17.96 14.34 -40.44
N ILE A 509 19.07 13.64 -40.73
CA ILE A 509 19.65 12.64 -39.82
C ILE A 509 21.13 12.98 -39.65
N LYS A 510 21.63 13.01 -38.42
CA LYS A 510 23.00 13.44 -38.11
C LYS A 510 23.64 12.55 -37.04
N ASN A 511 24.95 12.38 -37.10
CA ASN A 511 25.72 11.80 -36.00
C ASN A 511 26.11 12.85 -34.95
N SER A 512 26.74 12.42 -33.85
CA SER A 512 27.26 13.31 -32.79
C SER A 512 28.25 14.38 -33.28
N SER A 513 28.95 14.16 -34.39
CA SER A 513 29.88 15.12 -34.98
C SER A 513 29.17 16.17 -35.86
N GLY A 514 27.87 16.01 -36.10
CA GLY A 514 27.08 16.89 -36.96
C GLY A 514 27.11 16.51 -38.45
N ASP A 515 27.80 15.43 -38.82
CA ASP A 515 27.80 14.92 -40.20
C ASP A 515 26.38 14.52 -40.58
N ILE A 516 25.92 14.96 -41.76
CA ILE A 516 24.65 14.52 -42.32
C ILE A 516 24.77 13.06 -42.77
N LEU A 517 23.77 12.28 -42.43
CA LEU A 517 23.63 10.88 -42.79
C LEU A 517 22.42 10.71 -43.71
N ALA A 518 22.50 9.79 -44.66
CA ALA A 518 21.36 9.48 -45.51
C ALA A 518 21.31 7.97 -45.85
N PRO A 519 20.14 7.42 -46.17
CA PRO A 519 20.07 6.04 -46.65
C PRO A 519 20.93 5.83 -47.91
N PHE A 520 21.37 4.59 -48.14
CA PHE A 520 21.92 4.20 -49.44
C PHE A 520 20.93 4.55 -50.57
N ASP A 521 21.47 4.94 -51.73
CA ASP A 521 20.73 5.42 -52.91
C ASP A 521 19.94 6.73 -52.71
N SER A 522 20.13 7.45 -51.60
CA SER A 522 19.64 8.82 -51.47
C SER A 522 20.33 9.77 -52.45
N ASP A 523 19.64 10.84 -52.82
CA ASP A 523 20.15 11.84 -53.78
C ASP A 523 21.05 12.89 -53.11
N VAL A 524 21.53 12.62 -51.88
CA VAL A 524 22.35 13.54 -51.07
C VAL A 524 23.83 13.20 -51.27
N ALA A 525 24.58 14.10 -51.90
CA ALA A 525 26.00 13.90 -52.18
C ALA A 525 26.89 14.16 -50.94
N GLY A 526 28.01 13.43 -50.83
CA GLY A 526 29.06 13.71 -49.84
C GLY A 526 28.72 13.35 -48.38
N VAL A 527 27.67 12.56 -48.16
CA VAL A 527 27.23 12.11 -46.83
C VAL A 527 27.71 10.71 -46.50
N LYS A 528 27.70 10.34 -45.22
CA LYS A 528 27.87 8.94 -44.82
C LYS A 528 26.54 8.20 -44.97
N ASN A 529 26.57 7.08 -45.68
CA ASN A 529 25.36 6.31 -45.95
C ASN A 529 25.09 5.24 -44.89
N PHE A 530 23.82 4.95 -44.65
CA PHE A 530 23.37 3.85 -43.78
C PHE A 530 22.25 3.04 -44.47
N TRP A 531 21.95 1.86 -43.95
CA TRP A 531 20.87 1.03 -44.51
C TRP A 531 19.53 1.32 -43.83
N LEU A 532 18.48 1.46 -44.63
CA LEU A 532 17.10 1.65 -44.17
C LEU A 532 16.15 0.80 -45.02
N ARG A 533 15.34 -0.03 -44.37
CA ARG A 533 14.39 -0.91 -45.06
C ARG A 533 13.02 -0.91 -44.42
N GLU A 534 12.01 -1.07 -45.27
CA GLU A 534 10.64 -1.37 -44.90
C GLU A 534 10.39 -2.88 -45.06
N LEU A 535 9.71 -3.50 -44.10
CA LEU A 535 9.21 -4.86 -44.24
C LEU A 535 7.88 -4.83 -45.01
N THR A 536 7.82 -5.53 -46.14
CA THR A 536 6.62 -5.64 -46.99
C THR A 536 6.15 -7.08 -47.09
N THR A 537 5.03 -7.33 -47.78
CA THR A 537 4.53 -8.68 -48.06
C THR A 537 5.52 -9.54 -48.86
N GLY A 538 6.39 -8.92 -49.66
CA GLY A 538 7.43 -9.57 -50.46
C GLY A 538 8.80 -9.64 -49.78
N GLY A 539 8.89 -9.31 -48.48
CA GLY A 539 10.15 -9.20 -47.73
C GLY A 539 10.63 -7.76 -47.57
N PHE A 540 11.92 -7.57 -47.33
CA PHE A 540 12.49 -6.24 -47.07
C PHE A 540 12.77 -5.46 -48.35
N LYS A 541 12.38 -4.18 -48.36
CA LYS A 541 12.59 -3.24 -49.45
C LYS A 541 13.41 -2.05 -48.97
N ASP A 542 14.47 -1.69 -49.70
CA ASP A 542 15.24 -0.47 -49.44
C ASP A 542 14.36 0.77 -49.66
N VAL A 543 14.44 1.73 -48.72
CA VAL A 543 13.68 2.98 -48.75
C VAL A 543 14.58 4.18 -48.43
N LYS A 544 14.21 5.36 -48.94
CA LYS A 544 15.01 6.59 -48.81
C LYS A 544 14.55 7.54 -47.70
N THR A 545 13.35 7.31 -47.15
CA THR A 545 12.67 8.25 -46.23
C THR A 545 12.03 7.51 -45.08
N ILE A 546 11.90 8.19 -43.94
CA ILE A 546 11.16 7.70 -42.77
C ILE A 546 9.84 8.46 -42.71
N GLU A 547 8.73 7.72 -42.74
CA GLU A 547 7.38 8.26 -42.51
C GLU A 547 7.00 8.16 -41.02
N ALA A 548 6.13 9.08 -40.57
CA ALA A 548 5.61 9.08 -39.20
C ALA A 548 4.77 7.82 -38.90
N ASN A 549 4.88 7.32 -37.67
CA ASN A 549 4.13 6.19 -37.09
C ASN A 549 4.30 4.85 -37.82
N LYS A 550 5.31 4.72 -38.69
CA LYS A 550 5.56 3.53 -39.50
C LYS A 550 6.83 2.80 -39.02
N PRO A 551 6.81 1.47 -38.87
CA PRO A 551 7.99 0.73 -38.43
C PRO A 551 8.98 0.48 -39.57
N TYR A 552 10.27 0.62 -39.27
CA TYR A 552 11.39 0.35 -40.17
C TYR A 552 12.46 -0.51 -39.50
N ILE A 553 13.31 -1.14 -40.30
CA ILE A 553 14.61 -1.64 -39.84
C ILE A 553 15.74 -0.74 -40.35
N ILE A 554 16.75 -0.57 -39.53
CA ILE A 554 17.86 0.37 -39.77
C ILE A 554 19.18 -0.24 -39.30
N ALA A 555 20.26 -0.03 -40.04
CA ALA A 555 21.60 -0.46 -39.66
C ALA A 555 22.62 0.62 -39.98
N MET A 556 23.49 0.93 -39.01
CA MET A 556 24.61 1.85 -39.16
C MET A 556 25.88 1.04 -39.44
N PRO A 557 26.61 1.26 -40.55
CA PRO A 557 27.83 0.51 -40.84
C PRO A 557 28.84 0.61 -39.70
N ASN A 558 29.21 -0.52 -39.10
CA ASN A 558 30.10 -0.59 -37.94
C ASN A 558 30.85 -1.92 -37.95
N ASN A 559 31.95 -1.99 -38.71
CA ASN A 559 32.79 -3.18 -38.84
C ASN A 559 34.25 -2.75 -39.02
N SER A 560 35.17 -3.39 -38.29
CA SER A 560 36.61 -3.11 -38.37
C SER A 560 37.21 -3.39 -39.75
N ASN A 561 36.55 -4.20 -40.58
CA ASN A 561 36.96 -4.49 -41.95
C ASN A 561 36.54 -3.39 -42.94
N TYR A 562 35.64 -2.48 -42.55
CA TYR A 562 35.32 -1.30 -43.35
C TYR A 562 36.35 -0.21 -43.12
N ASP A 563 36.63 0.60 -44.15
CA ASP A 563 37.38 1.85 -43.98
C ASP A 563 36.70 2.71 -42.88
N SER A 564 37.49 3.27 -41.98
CA SER A 564 37.02 3.99 -40.79
C SER A 564 36.06 5.13 -41.14
N LYS A 565 36.20 5.75 -42.32
CA LYS A 565 35.30 6.81 -42.80
C LYS A 565 33.86 6.36 -43.01
N TYR A 566 33.62 5.06 -43.23
CA TYR A 566 32.28 4.50 -43.38
C TYR A 566 31.67 4.06 -42.06
N ASN A 567 32.47 3.92 -41.00
CA ASN A 567 31.96 3.50 -39.71
C ASN A 567 31.12 4.61 -39.06
N ILE A 568 29.89 4.27 -38.68
CA ILE A 568 28.90 5.11 -38.00
C ILE A 568 28.51 4.38 -36.70
N THR A 569 28.76 5.01 -35.56
CA THR A 569 28.41 4.47 -34.24
C THR A 569 28.19 5.61 -33.25
N GLY A 570 27.50 5.32 -32.14
CA GLY A 570 27.14 6.30 -31.11
C GLY A 570 25.76 6.91 -31.34
N ASP A 571 25.54 8.10 -30.79
CA ASP A 571 24.25 8.77 -30.87
C ASP A 571 23.96 9.29 -32.28
N ILE A 572 22.77 8.96 -32.78
CA ILE A 572 22.23 9.43 -34.04
C ILE A 572 20.96 10.23 -33.74
N THR A 573 20.88 11.43 -34.31
CA THR A 573 19.74 12.34 -34.15
C THR A 573 18.93 12.39 -35.44
N PHE A 574 17.65 12.05 -35.33
CA PHE A 574 16.63 12.22 -36.35
C PHE A 574 15.91 13.54 -36.10
N GLU A 575 15.78 14.39 -37.11
CA GLU A 575 15.25 15.75 -37.00
C GLU A 575 14.22 16.04 -38.09
N ALA A 576 13.20 16.82 -37.73
CA ALA A 576 12.29 17.47 -38.67
C ALA A 576 12.01 18.91 -38.23
N GLN A 577 11.68 19.77 -39.20
CA GLN A 577 11.41 21.19 -38.96
C GLN A 577 10.09 21.60 -39.59
N ASN A 578 9.40 22.54 -38.93
CA ASN A 578 8.15 23.15 -39.40
C ASN A 578 7.07 22.11 -39.76
N ILE A 579 6.84 21.16 -38.87
CA ILE A 579 5.88 20.07 -39.09
C ILE A 579 4.68 20.17 -38.16
N THR A 580 3.57 19.55 -38.58
CA THR A 580 2.49 19.20 -37.65
C THR A 580 2.73 17.80 -37.12
N VAL A 581 2.90 17.67 -35.81
CA VAL A 581 2.89 16.38 -35.12
C VAL A 581 1.44 16.02 -34.84
N LYS A 582 1.02 14.84 -35.30
CA LYS A 582 -0.34 14.34 -35.11
C LYS A 582 -0.49 13.67 -33.75
N ALA A 583 -1.70 13.72 -33.22
CA ALA A 583 -2.10 12.91 -32.10
C ALA A 583 -1.74 11.44 -32.39
N THR A 584 -1.17 10.77 -31.39
CA THR A 584 -0.91 9.35 -31.42
C THR A 584 -2.23 8.64 -31.69
N PRO A 585 -2.33 7.86 -32.78
CA PRO A 585 -3.55 7.15 -33.08
C PRO A 585 -3.80 6.10 -31.99
N ASN A 586 -5.08 5.83 -31.70
CA ASN A 586 -5.48 4.79 -30.74
C ASN A 586 -4.88 3.42 -31.10
N GLU A 587 -4.70 3.16 -32.40
CA GLU A 587 -4.00 2.00 -32.93
C GLU A 587 -2.88 2.48 -33.86
N LEU A 588 -1.64 2.11 -33.56
CA LEU A 588 -0.54 2.34 -34.48
C LEU A 588 -0.63 1.34 -35.63
N LYS A 589 -0.56 1.84 -36.87
CA LYS A 589 -0.75 1.02 -38.06
C LYS A 589 0.39 0.00 -38.20
N SER A 590 0.07 -1.28 -38.02
CA SER A 590 0.97 -2.38 -38.31
C SER A 590 1.12 -2.60 -39.81
N ILE A 591 2.26 -3.17 -40.20
CA ILE A 591 2.46 -3.69 -41.56
C ILE A 591 2.21 -5.19 -41.51
N SER A 592 1.18 -5.66 -42.21
CA SER A 592 0.77 -7.07 -42.19
C SER A 592 1.02 -7.75 -43.54
N GLY A 593 1.52 -8.98 -43.48
CA GLY A 593 1.59 -9.90 -44.60
C GLY A 593 0.81 -11.19 -44.31
N PRO A 594 0.82 -12.15 -45.25
CA PRO A 594 0.05 -13.40 -45.11
C PRO A 594 0.38 -14.21 -43.85
N SER A 595 1.63 -14.13 -43.37
CA SER A 595 2.11 -14.97 -42.26
C SER A 595 2.44 -14.19 -40.97
N PHE A 596 2.48 -12.85 -41.02
CA PHE A 596 2.96 -12.04 -39.90
C PHE A 596 2.41 -10.61 -39.89
N SER A 597 2.51 -9.94 -38.75
CA SER A 597 2.25 -8.52 -38.58
C SER A 597 3.39 -7.85 -37.82
N MET A 598 3.99 -6.80 -38.38
CA MET A 598 4.99 -5.95 -37.73
C MET A 598 4.31 -4.74 -37.10
N SER A 599 4.33 -4.67 -35.78
CA SER A 599 3.63 -3.69 -34.98
C SER A 599 4.61 -2.72 -34.30
N PRO A 600 4.46 -1.41 -34.48
CA PRO A 600 5.23 -0.40 -33.76
C PRO A 600 4.76 -0.22 -32.31
N VAL A 601 5.60 0.36 -31.44
CA VAL A 601 5.23 0.71 -30.06
C VAL A 601 5.77 2.07 -29.60
N TYR A 602 4.97 2.79 -28.82
CA TYR A 602 5.40 3.99 -28.07
C TYR A 602 5.38 3.82 -26.55
N GLN A 603 5.04 2.63 -26.08
CA GLN A 603 5.05 2.27 -24.67
C GLN A 603 5.96 1.06 -24.44
N ASN A 604 6.40 0.88 -23.20
CA ASN A 604 7.08 -0.35 -22.81
C ASN A 604 6.08 -1.51 -22.90
N LEU A 605 6.43 -2.57 -23.64
CA LEU A 605 5.66 -3.81 -23.64
C LEU A 605 6.42 -4.89 -22.88
N PRO A 606 5.81 -5.52 -21.86
CA PRO A 606 6.40 -6.66 -21.18
C PRO A 606 6.66 -7.81 -22.15
N ARG A 607 7.70 -8.60 -21.89
CA ARG A 607 7.98 -9.84 -22.61
C ARG A 607 6.71 -10.72 -22.73
N ALA A 608 6.47 -11.27 -23.93
CA ALA A 608 5.33 -12.16 -24.17
C ALA A 608 5.68 -13.29 -25.14
N ASN A 609 5.06 -14.45 -24.94
CA ASN A 609 5.40 -15.67 -25.65
C ASN A 609 5.10 -15.65 -27.16
N GLN A 610 4.30 -14.70 -27.63
CA GLN A 610 3.86 -14.57 -29.02
C GLN A 610 4.52 -13.38 -29.76
N ILE A 611 5.39 -12.63 -29.06
CA ILE A 611 6.07 -11.45 -29.60
C ILE A 611 7.48 -11.84 -30.06
N TYR A 612 7.85 -11.43 -31.27
CA TYR A 612 9.18 -11.63 -31.87
C TYR A 612 9.86 -10.27 -32.06
N VAL A 613 11.08 -10.12 -31.55
CA VAL A 613 11.88 -8.88 -31.69
C VAL A 613 13.20 -9.20 -32.36
N ILE A 614 13.89 -8.20 -32.88
CA ILE A 614 15.22 -8.41 -33.47
C ILE A 614 16.20 -8.89 -32.37
N ASN A 615 17.03 -9.90 -32.68
CA ASN A 615 18.04 -10.39 -31.75
C ASN A 615 19.17 -9.35 -31.60
N GLU A 616 19.43 -8.81 -30.41
CA GLU A 616 20.38 -7.69 -30.27
C GLU A 616 21.78 -8.09 -29.77
N GLU A 617 21.90 -9.15 -28.95
CA GLU A 617 23.15 -9.38 -28.19
C GLU A 617 23.75 -10.78 -28.31
N GLN A 618 22.96 -11.82 -28.60
CA GLN A 618 23.46 -13.20 -28.67
C GLN A 618 23.21 -13.83 -30.04
N GLU A 619 24.21 -14.58 -30.51
CA GLU A 619 24.04 -15.47 -31.65
C GLU A 619 22.93 -16.47 -31.33
N PHE A 620 21.95 -16.58 -32.23
CA PHE A 620 20.79 -17.45 -32.03
C PHE A 620 20.78 -18.51 -33.12
N GLU A 621 21.02 -19.78 -32.75
CA GLU A 621 21.02 -20.91 -33.69
C GLU A 621 21.90 -20.66 -34.95
N GLY A 622 23.07 -20.02 -34.79
CA GLY A 622 23.96 -19.68 -35.91
C GLY A 622 23.71 -18.32 -36.58
N ALA A 623 22.66 -17.60 -36.18
CA ALA A 623 22.31 -16.28 -36.72
C ALA A 623 22.94 -15.15 -35.88
N LYS A 624 23.65 -14.24 -36.56
CA LYS A 624 24.37 -13.12 -35.93
C LYS A 624 23.41 -12.13 -35.26
N PRO A 625 23.86 -11.34 -34.27
CA PRO A 625 23.09 -10.21 -33.75
C PRO A 625 22.61 -9.25 -34.85
N GLY A 626 21.35 -8.84 -34.74
CA GLY A 626 20.67 -7.94 -35.65
C GLY A 626 20.39 -8.59 -37.00
N SER A 627 20.12 -9.89 -37.08
CA SER A 627 19.94 -10.58 -38.37
C SER A 627 18.61 -11.31 -38.53
N VAL A 628 17.92 -11.58 -37.42
CA VAL A 628 16.70 -12.38 -37.40
C VAL A 628 15.75 -11.93 -36.28
N PHE A 629 14.45 -12.00 -36.55
CA PHE A 629 13.44 -11.86 -35.49
C PHE A 629 13.35 -13.16 -34.70
N VAL A 630 13.63 -13.07 -33.40
CA VAL A 630 13.59 -14.21 -32.48
C VAL A 630 12.48 -14.01 -31.46
N ARG A 631 11.92 -15.14 -31.01
CA ARG A 631 11.09 -15.13 -29.81
C ARG A 631 12.00 -14.76 -28.65
N ASN A 632 11.84 -13.54 -28.14
CA ASN A 632 12.79 -12.96 -27.21
C ASN A 632 12.15 -12.81 -25.83
N LEU A 633 12.93 -13.05 -24.79
CA LEU A 633 12.51 -12.97 -23.39
C LEU A 633 12.76 -11.58 -22.77
N ARG A 634 13.14 -10.58 -23.59
CA ARG A 634 13.30 -9.18 -23.16
C ARG A 634 12.01 -8.36 -23.31
N ASP A 635 11.89 -7.30 -22.52
CA ASP A 635 10.87 -6.28 -22.68
C ASP A 635 11.15 -5.44 -23.93
N LEU A 636 10.11 -5.01 -24.64
CA LEU A 636 10.20 -4.16 -25.82
C LEU A 636 10.15 -2.69 -25.40
N LYS A 637 11.09 -1.89 -25.93
CA LYS A 637 11.24 -0.48 -25.53
C LYS A 637 10.42 0.44 -26.46
N PRO A 638 10.00 1.63 -25.99
CA PRO A 638 9.41 2.67 -26.82
C PRO A 638 10.25 3.00 -28.05
N PHE A 639 9.58 3.30 -29.17
CA PHE A 639 10.15 3.56 -30.50
C PHE A 639 10.76 2.34 -31.21
N GLU A 640 10.52 1.13 -30.69
CA GLU A 640 10.82 -0.14 -31.37
C GLU A 640 9.58 -0.72 -32.08
N ALA A 641 9.79 -1.82 -32.80
CA ALA A 641 8.73 -2.60 -33.41
C ALA A 641 8.96 -4.11 -33.21
N TYR A 642 7.87 -4.87 -33.21
CA TYR A 642 7.89 -6.32 -33.03
C TYR A 642 7.04 -7.02 -34.08
N ILE A 643 7.22 -8.33 -34.22
CA ILE A 643 6.45 -9.18 -35.13
C ILE A 643 5.56 -10.15 -34.35
N THR A 644 4.35 -10.40 -34.86
CA THR A 644 3.44 -11.46 -34.42
C THR A 644 3.01 -12.35 -35.58
N PRO A 645 2.76 -13.64 -35.36
CA PRO A 645 2.12 -14.51 -36.35
C PRO A 645 0.69 -14.15 -36.72
N ASN A 646 0.33 -14.38 -37.98
CA ASN A 646 -1.06 -14.43 -38.43
C ASN A 646 -1.50 -15.88 -38.62
N GLY A 647 -2.22 -16.47 -37.65
CA GLY A 647 -2.90 -17.77 -37.82
C GLY A 647 -2.01 -19.02 -38.00
N VAL A 648 -0.69 -18.91 -37.86
CA VAL A 648 0.26 -20.04 -37.97
C VAL A 648 0.72 -20.49 -36.58
N ALA A 649 1.02 -21.79 -36.41
CA ALA A 649 1.52 -22.32 -35.14
C ALA A 649 2.82 -21.60 -34.70
N PRO A 650 3.01 -21.29 -33.40
CA PRO A 650 4.18 -20.54 -32.89
C PRO A 650 5.55 -21.17 -33.26
N SER A 651 5.57 -22.47 -33.55
CA SER A 651 6.77 -23.21 -33.94
C SER A 651 7.26 -22.92 -35.36
N SER A 652 6.45 -22.34 -36.25
CA SER A 652 6.79 -22.15 -37.68
C SER A 652 7.21 -20.73 -38.09
N LEU A 653 7.22 -19.74 -37.18
CA LEU A 653 7.61 -18.35 -37.50
C LEU A 653 9.08 -18.01 -37.26
N ARG A 654 9.89 -19.01 -36.93
CA ARG A 654 11.32 -18.83 -36.62
C ARG A 654 12.19 -18.38 -37.81
N MET A 655 11.64 -17.72 -38.84
CA MET A 655 12.26 -17.64 -40.17
C MET A 655 12.08 -16.31 -40.93
N ILE A 656 11.76 -15.18 -40.29
CA ILE A 656 11.95 -13.88 -40.97
C ILE A 656 13.38 -13.41 -40.72
N ARG A 657 14.29 -14.01 -41.47
CA ARG A 657 15.65 -13.49 -41.60
C ARG A 657 15.63 -12.21 -42.42
N ILE A 658 16.57 -11.32 -42.12
CA ILE A 658 16.72 -10.04 -42.81
C ILE A 658 17.41 -10.24 -44.20
N ASP A 659 17.94 -11.43 -44.46
CA ASP A 659 18.70 -11.85 -45.64
C ASP A 659 17.86 -12.07 -46.91
N GLY A 660 16.88 -11.19 -47.19
CA GLY A 660 16.11 -11.19 -48.44
C GLY A 660 17.00 -11.29 -49.71
N PRO A 661 16.42 -11.55 -50.90
CA PRO A 661 17.15 -11.95 -52.12
C PRO A 661 18.22 -10.96 -52.64
N VAL A 662 18.33 -9.78 -52.02
CA VAL A 662 19.35 -8.77 -52.30
C VAL A 662 20.39 -8.81 -51.18
N ARG A 663 21.60 -9.31 -51.51
CA ARG A 663 22.79 -9.20 -50.64
C ARG A 663 22.90 -7.76 -50.13
N THR A 664 23.23 -7.57 -48.86
CA THR A 664 23.50 -6.25 -48.29
C THR A 664 24.57 -5.57 -49.15
N LYS A 665 24.23 -4.46 -49.83
CA LYS A 665 25.22 -3.63 -50.56
C LYS A 665 26.38 -3.37 -49.60
N SER A 666 27.59 -3.76 -49.96
CA SER A 666 28.71 -3.64 -49.02
C SER A 666 29.10 -2.17 -48.88
N ALA A 667 29.57 -1.76 -47.69
CA ALA A 667 30.12 -0.41 -47.51
C ALA A 667 31.34 -0.15 -48.40
N SER A 668 31.95 -1.21 -48.94
CA SER A 668 33.05 -1.22 -49.90
C SER A 668 32.61 -1.46 -51.36
N ASP A 669 31.31 -1.62 -51.65
CA ASP A 669 30.82 -1.80 -53.02
C ASP A 669 30.94 -0.46 -53.76
N ASN A 670 32.10 -0.31 -54.40
CA ASN A 670 32.40 0.63 -55.46
C ASN A 670 31.53 0.40 -56.71
N SER A 671 30.22 0.13 -56.58
CA SER A 671 29.29 0.13 -57.71
C SER A 671 28.78 1.53 -58.08
N LEU A 672 29.44 2.58 -57.56
CA LEU A 672 29.53 3.92 -58.16
C LEU A 672 30.71 4.04 -59.14
N LYS A 673 31.16 2.93 -59.75
CA LYS A 673 32.10 2.96 -60.88
C LYS A 673 31.45 3.01 -62.27
N ASN A 674 30.12 3.01 -62.41
CA ASN A 674 29.49 3.20 -63.72
C ASN A 674 28.19 4.02 -63.62
N LYS A 675 28.34 5.34 -63.66
CA LYS A 675 27.45 6.30 -64.34
C LYS A 675 28.15 7.67 -64.31
N MET A 676 29.09 7.83 -65.23
CA MET A 676 29.21 9.08 -65.99
C MET A 676 28.05 9.15 -66.97
#